data_AF-A0A3C0DWL7-F1
#
_entry.id   AF-A0A3C0DWL7-F1
#
_cell.length_a   1.000
_cell.length_b   1.000
_cell.length_c   1.000
_cell.angle_alpha   90.00
_cell.angle_beta   90.00
_cell.angle_gamma   90.00
#
_symmetry.space_group_name_H-M   'P 1'
#
loop_
_entity.id
_entity.type
_entity.pdbx_description
1 polymer ?
#
loop_
_entity_poly.entity_id
_entity_poly.type
_entity_poly.pdbx_seq_one_letter_code
_entity_poly.pdbx_strand_id
1 'polypeptide(L)'
;LSGQIRVQYYTHGDPEQETRAVFPICSGNGECGACTDETALNFEPYPEGTVFYDDGSCVYPVGCTDVTACTFDADAVVDDGSCLYTDECGVCGGTGLDQDGDGVCDDVDPCVGEYDECGICSGPGILDGQCDCDGNVLDALGECGGACVSDEDGDGVCDDVDPCVGALDTCGVCNGPGAVYECGCAPILEGECDCDGNQLDAVGECGGDCEADTDGDGVCDVDEVLGCLAPLACNFNAFATDSDPDLCVYPFTPCETCSGATDGSGVVLANDDDLDGVCNADEVEGCQDPLACNYHAQATDPLPCEYALGCDLCSGGTLGSGFVIDLDEDDDGICNDEDTCFGVIDECGVCAGPGAVYDCGCSPIPLGDCDCEGNELDAVGVCGGTCDQDDNDDGICDYLQVEGCTNPAACNFMPEAYIDDDSCFYATLGYDCNGECLDDEDGDGVCDPFEILGCTELGNPMYNPYATEDDGSCIQGGCMVPIACNYDPNLDYAIIEMCDFESCAGCSIPFACNYDPALQYVVLELCDFTSCGGCLDLFACNYDATAQISAPTTCIYEQDALGDCGGDCLEDADGDGVCDVYAPCSDADALGVCGGSCESDVNLNGVCDVDEMLGCTYAEALNYDEGATLDDGTCTFPDTSSLSAEQPCEGDVTGDGFVNVSDILLTLSRFNTLCE
;
A
#
# COMPACT_ATOMS: atom_id res chain seq x y z
N LEU A 1 -17.12 -0.97 11.81
CA LEU A 1 -16.80 -1.05 10.37
C LEU A 1 -17.97 -0.44 9.62
N SER A 2 -17.76 0.73 9.02
CA SER A 2 -18.66 1.32 8.02
C SER A 2 -18.00 1.19 6.66
N GLY A 3 -18.78 0.93 5.61
CA GLY A 3 -18.25 0.70 4.26
C GLY A 3 -19.10 -0.27 3.45
N GLN A 4 -18.59 -0.64 2.28
CA GLN A 4 -19.26 -1.55 1.35
C GLN A 4 -18.25 -2.56 0.81
N ILE A 5 -18.62 -3.83 0.73
CA ILE A 5 -17.83 -4.88 0.11
C ILE A 5 -18.29 -4.99 -1.35
N ARG A 6 -17.39 -4.71 -2.29
CA ARG A 6 -17.62 -4.98 -3.71
C ARG A 6 -17.07 -6.36 -4.04
N VAL A 7 -17.92 -7.22 -4.58
CA VAL A 7 -17.55 -8.56 -5.03
C VAL A 7 -17.83 -8.64 -6.52
N GLN A 8 -16.79 -8.98 -7.28
CA GLN A 8 -16.90 -9.35 -8.68
C GLN A 8 -16.54 -10.82 -8.78
N TYR A 9 -17.38 -11.60 -9.45
CA TYR A 9 -17.07 -12.99 -9.73
C TYR A 9 -17.52 -13.36 -11.14
N TYR A 10 -16.73 -14.26 -11.72
CA TYR A 10 -16.92 -14.80 -13.06
C TYR A 10 -17.57 -16.17 -12.92
N THR A 11 -18.76 -16.35 -13.47
CA THR A 11 -19.43 -17.65 -13.38
C THR A 11 -18.61 -18.67 -14.16
N HIS A 12 -18.21 -19.76 -13.50
CA HIS A 12 -17.34 -20.80 -14.08
C HIS A 12 -15.97 -20.31 -14.57
N GLY A 13 -15.48 -19.16 -14.07
CA GLY A 13 -14.20 -18.60 -14.49
C GLY A 13 -14.22 -17.96 -15.88
N ASP A 14 -15.39 -17.80 -16.51
CA ASP A 14 -15.56 -17.17 -17.82
C ASP A 14 -15.46 -15.63 -17.70
N PRO A 15 -14.44 -14.98 -18.28
CA PRO A 15 -14.27 -13.53 -18.21
C PRO A 15 -15.36 -12.74 -18.94
N GLU A 16 -16.15 -13.38 -19.83
CA GLU A 16 -17.28 -12.74 -20.51
C GLU A 16 -18.58 -12.77 -19.67
N GLN A 17 -18.62 -13.59 -18.60
CA GLN A 17 -19.79 -13.69 -17.70
C GLN A 17 -19.44 -13.19 -16.30
N GLU A 18 -19.32 -11.87 -16.18
CA GLU A 18 -19.13 -11.20 -14.90
C GLU A 18 -20.45 -10.89 -14.19
N THR A 19 -20.49 -11.16 -12.89
CA THR A 19 -21.51 -10.64 -11.98
C THR A 19 -20.85 -9.77 -10.92
N ARG A 20 -21.38 -8.56 -10.75
CA ARG A 20 -20.93 -7.60 -9.73
C ARG A 20 -22.00 -7.45 -8.67
N ALA A 21 -21.61 -7.58 -7.41
CA ALA A 21 -22.47 -7.39 -6.26
C ALA A 21 -21.79 -6.45 -5.26
N VAL A 22 -22.58 -5.57 -4.64
CA VAL A 22 -22.10 -4.65 -3.60
C VAL A 22 -22.90 -4.91 -2.34
N PHE A 23 -22.22 -5.23 -1.25
CA PHE A 23 -22.83 -5.52 0.04
C PHE A 23 -22.51 -4.39 1.02
N PRO A 24 -23.51 -3.68 1.56
CA PRO A 24 -23.28 -2.72 2.63
C PRO A 24 -22.81 -3.47 3.90
N ILE A 25 -21.81 -2.92 4.59
CA ILE A 25 -21.35 -3.47 5.85
C ILE A 25 -22.37 -3.06 6.92
N CYS A 26 -23.22 -4.00 7.33
CA CYS A 26 -24.21 -3.77 8.36
C CYS A 26 -23.56 -3.92 9.75
N SER A 27 -23.87 -3.00 10.66
CA SER A 27 -23.59 -3.21 12.08
C SER A 27 -24.44 -4.40 12.57
N GLY A 28 -23.92 -5.18 13.51
CA GLY A 28 -24.49 -6.48 13.96
C GLY A 28 -25.93 -6.46 14.49
N ASN A 29 -26.59 -5.31 14.47
CA ASN A 29 -27.98 -5.09 14.87
C ASN A 29 -28.97 -5.12 13.68
N GLY A 30 -28.51 -5.39 12.44
CA GLY A 30 -29.35 -5.35 11.24
C GLY A 30 -29.62 -3.93 10.71
N GLU A 31 -28.92 -2.94 11.27
CA GLU A 31 -28.93 -1.55 10.88
C GLU A 31 -27.84 -1.35 9.82
N CYS A 32 -28.26 -1.38 8.55
CA CYS A 32 -27.40 -1.15 7.40
C CYS A 32 -27.45 0.34 7.03
N GLY A 33 -26.28 0.99 7.07
CA GLY A 33 -26.10 2.37 6.65
C GLY A 33 -25.19 2.44 5.41
N ALA A 34 -25.48 3.41 4.55
CA ALA A 34 -24.72 3.71 3.34
C ALA A 34 -25.07 5.14 2.89
N CYS A 35 -24.34 5.68 1.91
CA CYS A 35 -24.68 6.98 1.35
C CYS A 35 -26.09 7.00 0.74
N THR A 36 -26.93 7.93 1.18
CA THR A 36 -28.32 8.07 0.72
C THR A 36 -28.56 9.30 -0.18
N ASP A 37 -27.53 10.10 -0.40
CA ASP A 37 -27.61 11.32 -1.20
C ASP A 37 -27.27 11.04 -2.67
N GLU A 38 -28.22 11.29 -3.58
CA GLU A 38 -28.06 11.08 -5.02
C GLU A 38 -26.96 11.93 -5.69
N THR A 39 -26.42 12.93 -4.98
CA THR A 39 -25.36 13.83 -5.46
C THR A 39 -23.95 13.40 -5.06
N ALA A 40 -23.80 12.34 -4.25
CA ALA A 40 -22.51 11.81 -3.84
C ALA A 40 -21.92 10.82 -4.86
N LEU A 41 -20.58 10.76 -4.96
CA LEU A 41 -19.84 9.87 -5.85
C LEU A 41 -20.05 8.38 -5.55
N ASN A 42 -20.34 8.05 -4.28
CA ASN A 42 -20.57 6.68 -3.83
C ASN A 42 -22.06 6.39 -3.55
N PHE A 43 -22.96 7.14 -4.16
CA PHE A 43 -24.39 6.84 -4.16
C PHE A 43 -24.72 5.65 -5.06
N GLU A 44 -25.42 4.66 -4.52
CA GLU A 44 -25.95 3.52 -5.26
C GLU A 44 -27.47 3.39 -5.01
N PRO A 45 -28.30 3.20 -6.05
CA PRO A 45 -29.73 3.02 -5.89
C PRO A 45 -30.06 1.61 -5.36
N TYR A 46 -30.29 1.51 -4.06
CA TYR A 46 -30.61 0.24 -3.41
C TYR A 46 -32.11 -0.16 -3.55
N PRO A 47 -32.42 -1.47 -3.57
CA PRO A 47 -33.80 -1.96 -3.44
C PRO A 47 -34.45 -1.46 -2.13
N GLU A 48 -35.76 -1.20 -2.16
CA GLU A 48 -36.49 -0.73 -0.96
C GLU A 48 -36.29 -1.70 0.23
N GLY A 49 -35.68 -1.21 1.32
CA GLY A 49 -35.55 -1.93 2.58
C GLY A 49 -34.16 -2.50 2.91
N THR A 50 -33.12 -2.20 2.13
CA THR A 50 -31.74 -2.68 2.40
C THR A 50 -30.80 -1.63 3.01
N VAL A 51 -31.17 -0.34 2.98
CA VAL A 51 -30.46 0.76 3.66
C VAL A 51 -31.46 1.51 4.54
N PHE A 52 -31.11 1.70 5.81
CA PHE A 52 -32.03 2.22 6.84
C PHE A 52 -31.74 3.68 7.23
N TYR A 53 -30.51 4.18 7.02
CA TYR A 53 -30.09 5.55 7.31
C TYR A 53 -28.77 5.89 6.59
N ASP A 54 -28.45 7.18 6.52
CA ASP A 54 -27.14 7.69 6.09
C ASP A 54 -26.12 7.51 7.23
N ASP A 55 -25.08 6.72 6.98
CA ASP A 55 -24.00 6.48 7.96
C ASP A 55 -22.86 7.50 7.87
N GLY A 56 -23.04 8.58 7.09
CA GLY A 56 -22.02 9.60 6.89
C GLY A 56 -20.91 9.17 5.94
N SER A 57 -21.09 8.04 5.23
CA SER A 57 -20.13 7.55 4.24
C SER A 57 -20.17 8.30 2.90
N CYS A 58 -21.07 9.26 2.70
CA CYS A 58 -21.18 10.01 1.45
C CYS A 58 -19.87 10.75 1.10
N VAL A 59 -19.30 10.41 -0.05
CA VAL A 59 -18.15 11.08 -0.65
C VAL A 59 -18.68 12.04 -1.70
N TYR A 60 -18.49 13.32 -1.47
CA TYR A 60 -18.91 14.34 -2.42
C TYR A 60 -17.76 14.70 -3.36
N PRO A 61 -18.07 15.01 -4.63
CA PRO A 61 -17.09 15.64 -5.51
C PRO A 61 -16.69 17.01 -4.91
N VAL A 62 -15.41 17.16 -4.62
CA VAL A 62 -14.79 18.39 -4.10
C VAL A 62 -14.09 19.13 -5.24
N GLY A 63 -14.18 20.46 -5.24
CA GLY A 63 -13.59 21.30 -6.26
C GLY A 63 -14.22 22.69 -6.27
N CYS A 64 -13.79 23.56 -7.17
CA CYS A 64 -14.33 24.92 -7.19
C CYS A 64 -15.81 24.95 -7.60
N THR A 65 -16.69 25.42 -6.71
CA THR A 65 -18.14 25.51 -6.95
C THR A 65 -18.60 26.86 -7.52
N ASP A 66 -17.69 27.84 -7.65
CA ASP A 66 -18.02 29.17 -8.17
C ASP A 66 -18.03 29.18 -9.71
N VAL A 67 -19.22 29.29 -10.31
CA VAL A 67 -19.44 29.35 -11.77
C VAL A 67 -18.72 30.50 -12.50
N THR A 68 -18.16 31.47 -11.77
CA THR A 68 -17.38 32.59 -12.30
C THR A 68 -15.87 32.39 -12.21
N ALA A 69 -15.41 31.37 -11.49
CA ALA A 69 -14.03 30.95 -11.47
C ALA A 69 -13.66 30.22 -12.78
N CYS A 70 -12.41 30.31 -13.18
CA CYS A 70 -11.89 29.60 -14.36
C CYS A 70 -11.48 28.16 -14.07
N THR A 71 -11.32 27.79 -12.79
CA THR A 71 -11.21 26.39 -12.33
C THR A 71 -12.55 25.81 -11.87
N PHE A 72 -13.67 26.43 -12.24
CA PHE A 72 -15.01 25.91 -11.91
C PHE A 72 -15.17 24.45 -12.33
N ASP A 73 -15.55 23.62 -11.37
CA ASP A 73 -15.91 22.23 -11.58
C ASP A 73 -17.44 22.11 -11.50
N ALA A 74 -18.05 21.70 -12.61
CA ALA A 74 -19.50 21.56 -12.71
C ALA A 74 -20.04 20.36 -11.93
N ASP A 75 -19.18 19.40 -11.61
CA ASP A 75 -19.52 18.20 -10.85
C ASP A 75 -19.26 18.39 -9.36
N ALA A 76 -18.46 19.39 -8.95
CA ALA A 76 -18.20 19.69 -7.53
C ALA A 76 -19.42 20.27 -6.79
N VAL A 77 -19.68 19.75 -5.59
CA VAL A 77 -20.74 20.24 -4.69
C VAL A 77 -20.21 20.78 -3.37
N VAL A 78 -18.93 20.57 -3.09
CA VAL A 78 -18.21 21.11 -1.92
C VAL A 78 -16.99 21.89 -2.41
N ASP A 79 -16.91 23.16 -2.01
CA ASP A 79 -15.77 24.04 -2.32
C ASP A 79 -14.56 23.69 -1.44
N ASP A 80 -13.45 23.29 -2.06
CA ASP A 80 -12.18 22.99 -1.41
C ASP A 80 -11.22 24.20 -1.39
N GLY A 81 -11.66 25.35 -1.89
CA GLY A 81 -10.84 26.56 -1.99
C GLY A 81 -9.94 26.63 -3.22
N SER A 82 -10.08 25.69 -4.17
CA SER A 82 -9.33 25.65 -5.44
C SER A 82 -9.79 26.68 -6.49
N CYS A 83 -10.76 27.55 -6.16
CA CYS A 83 -11.28 28.56 -7.08
C CYS A 83 -10.22 29.61 -7.47
N LEU A 84 -9.80 29.58 -8.72
CA LEU A 84 -8.95 30.57 -9.36
C LEU A 84 -9.80 31.42 -10.32
N TYR A 85 -9.45 32.70 -10.43
CA TYR A 85 -10.13 33.64 -11.32
C TYR A 85 -9.20 34.04 -12.46
N THR A 86 -9.81 34.37 -13.60
CA THR A 86 -9.05 34.95 -14.71
C THR A 86 -8.62 36.35 -14.33
N ASP A 87 -7.34 36.64 -14.53
CA ASP A 87 -6.81 37.98 -14.40
C ASP A 87 -7.18 38.85 -15.63
N GLU A 88 -6.67 40.08 -15.66
CA GLU A 88 -6.91 41.03 -16.75
C GLU A 88 -6.30 40.57 -18.10
N CYS A 89 -5.46 39.53 -18.07
CA CYS A 89 -4.76 38.90 -19.19
C CYS A 89 -5.47 37.62 -19.67
N GLY A 90 -6.51 37.17 -18.95
CA GLY A 90 -7.25 35.96 -19.26
C GLY A 90 -6.55 34.68 -18.79
N VAL A 91 -5.52 34.76 -17.95
CA VAL A 91 -4.83 33.62 -17.36
C VAL A 91 -5.49 33.25 -16.04
N CYS A 92 -5.75 31.96 -15.86
CA CYS A 92 -6.39 31.47 -14.65
C CYS A 92 -5.41 31.42 -13.48
N GLY A 93 -5.65 32.22 -12.43
CA GLY A 93 -4.70 32.35 -11.30
C GLY A 93 -3.42 33.11 -11.64
N GLY A 94 -3.40 33.84 -12.77
CA GLY A 94 -2.29 34.68 -13.20
C GLY A 94 -2.11 35.94 -12.36
N THR A 95 -0.96 36.59 -12.51
CA THR A 95 -0.60 37.77 -11.71
C THR A 95 -1.12 39.09 -12.31
N GLY A 96 -1.55 39.08 -13.57
CA GLY A 96 -2.02 40.26 -14.27
C GLY A 96 -0.96 41.35 -14.48
N LEU A 97 0.32 40.98 -14.48
CA LEU A 97 1.44 41.92 -14.63
C LEU A 97 1.98 41.89 -16.07
N ASP A 98 1.95 43.06 -16.70
CA ASP A 98 2.62 43.39 -17.96
C ASP A 98 3.75 44.36 -17.61
N GLN A 99 4.94 43.84 -17.34
CA GLN A 99 6.04 44.62 -16.77
C GLN A 99 6.76 45.47 -17.82
N ASP A 100 6.80 45.04 -19.08
CA ASP A 100 7.44 45.76 -20.17
C ASP A 100 6.48 46.60 -21.03
N GLY A 101 5.17 46.45 -20.82
CA GLY A 101 4.11 47.30 -21.36
C GLY A 101 3.80 47.02 -22.83
N ASP A 102 4.11 45.83 -23.32
CA ASP A 102 3.94 45.46 -24.73
C ASP A 102 2.50 45.02 -25.08
N GLY A 103 1.66 44.83 -24.05
CA GLY A 103 0.27 44.41 -24.17
C GLY A 103 0.05 42.90 -24.11
N VAL A 104 1.09 42.12 -23.81
CA VAL A 104 1.08 40.72 -23.41
C VAL A 104 1.54 40.65 -21.95
N CYS A 105 0.97 39.76 -21.15
CA CYS A 105 1.33 39.66 -19.73
C CYS A 105 2.50 38.70 -19.54
N ASP A 106 3.34 38.95 -18.54
CA ASP A 106 4.64 38.28 -18.33
C ASP A 106 4.51 36.76 -18.09
N ASP A 107 3.35 36.29 -17.63
CA ASP A 107 3.02 34.88 -17.45
C ASP A 107 2.63 34.18 -18.77
N VAL A 108 2.39 34.93 -19.84
CA VAL A 108 2.16 34.46 -21.22
C VAL A 108 3.33 34.84 -22.14
N ASP A 109 4.13 35.83 -21.77
CA ASP A 109 5.33 36.24 -22.48
C ASP A 109 6.61 35.66 -21.85
N PRO A 110 7.21 34.60 -22.44
CA PRO A 110 8.47 34.05 -21.96
C PRO A 110 9.67 35.00 -22.13
N CYS A 111 9.47 36.21 -22.68
CA CYS A 111 10.48 37.25 -22.78
C CYS A 111 9.98 38.64 -22.37
N VAL A 112 10.37 39.09 -21.18
CA VAL A 112 10.10 40.45 -20.68
C VAL A 112 11.04 41.50 -21.32
N GLY A 113 11.19 41.47 -22.64
CA GLY A 113 12.10 42.30 -23.44
C GLY A 113 12.07 41.98 -24.95
N GLU A 114 12.98 42.57 -25.74
CA GLU A 114 13.03 42.23 -27.18
C GLU A 114 13.85 40.96 -27.44
N TYR A 115 13.31 40.07 -28.28
CA TYR A 115 14.06 38.97 -28.87
C TYR A 115 15.15 39.51 -29.79
N ASP A 116 16.36 38.98 -29.67
CA ASP A 116 17.41 39.24 -30.66
C ASP A 116 17.20 38.42 -31.94
N GLU A 117 18.04 38.66 -32.95
CA GLU A 117 17.94 37.97 -34.25
C GLU A 117 18.21 36.45 -34.18
N CYS A 118 18.62 35.93 -33.01
CA CYS A 118 18.77 34.50 -32.73
C CYS A 118 17.57 33.90 -32.01
N GLY A 119 16.53 34.69 -31.72
CA GLY A 119 15.37 34.26 -30.94
C GLY A 119 15.65 34.11 -29.45
N ILE A 120 16.71 34.73 -28.91
CA ILE A 120 17.04 34.71 -27.49
C ILE A 120 16.55 36.00 -26.83
N CYS A 121 15.76 35.87 -25.76
CA CYS A 121 15.25 37.02 -25.02
C CYS A 121 16.37 37.85 -24.41
N SER A 122 16.44 39.16 -24.73
CA SER A 122 17.50 40.07 -24.26
C SER A 122 18.93 39.56 -24.55
N GLY A 123 19.10 38.81 -25.65
CA GLY A 123 20.37 38.24 -26.07
C GLY A 123 21.36 39.28 -26.64
N PRO A 124 22.65 38.91 -26.78
CA PRO A 124 23.70 39.81 -27.23
C PRO A 124 23.69 40.11 -28.75
N GLY A 125 22.80 39.48 -29.54
CA GLY A 125 22.74 39.58 -31.01
C GLY A 125 23.92 38.90 -31.73
N ILE A 126 23.83 38.81 -33.08
CA ILE A 126 24.92 38.26 -33.91
C ILE A 126 25.96 39.34 -34.23
N LEU A 127 27.22 39.09 -33.86
CA LEU A 127 28.35 39.92 -34.28
C LEU A 127 28.61 39.76 -35.79
N ASP A 128 28.86 40.90 -36.44
CA ASP A 128 29.11 41.02 -37.89
C ASP A 128 30.16 39.99 -38.38
N GLY A 129 29.70 38.94 -39.10
CA GLY A 129 30.54 37.97 -39.80
C GLY A 129 30.71 36.57 -39.20
N GLN A 130 29.82 36.08 -38.33
CA GLN A 130 29.78 34.65 -37.93
C GLN A 130 28.50 33.93 -38.38
N CYS A 131 28.63 32.61 -38.51
CA CYS A 131 27.64 31.66 -39.01
C CYS A 131 27.05 30.87 -37.83
N ASP A 132 25.73 30.73 -37.74
CA ASP A 132 25.04 29.99 -36.68
C ASP A 132 24.57 28.59 -37.15
N CYS A 133 23.91 27.86 -36.25
CA CYS A 133 23.54 26.44 -36.39
C CYS A 133 22.61 26.13 -37.57
N ASP A 134 22.16 27.13 -38.35
CA ASP A 134 21.37 26.98 -39.57
C ASP A 134 22.11 27.46 -40.85
N GLY A 135 23.45 27.52 -40.84
CA GLY A 135 24.23 27.28 -42.06
C GLY A 135 24.70 28.51 -42.87
N ASN A 136 24.95 29.65 -42.25
CA ASN A 136 25.48 30.87 -42.86
C ASN A 136 26.94 30.87 -43.47
N VAL A 137 27.42 29.76 -44.08
CA VAL A 137 28.53 29.78 -45.06
C VAL A 137 28.00 29.28 -46.41
N LEU A 138 28.05 30.16 -47.41
CA LEU A 138 27.62 29.87 -48.78
C LEU A 138 28.37 28.66 -49.35
N ASP A 139 27.63 27.64 -49.79
CA ASP A 139 28.18 26.49 -50.48
C ASP A 139 28.58 26.84 -51.93
N ALA A 140 29.06 25.85 -52.68
CA ALA A 140 29.63 26.05 -54.03
C ALA A 140 28.62 26.52 -55.10
N LEU A 141 27.31 26.57 -54.78
CA LEU A 141 26.26 27.15 -55.62
C LEU A 141 25.75 28.51 -55.12
N GLY A 142 26.20 28.95 -53.94
CA GLY A 142 25.89 30.27 -53.40
C GLY A 142 24.64 30.34 -52.54
N GLU A 143 24.29 29.26 -51.82
CA GLU A 143 23.27 29.27 -50.75
C GLU A 143 23.81 28.64 -49.45
N CYS A 144 23.20 28.97 -48.31
CA CYS A 144 23.66 28.61 -46.97
C CYS A 144 23.03 27.29 -46.48
N GLY A 145 23.83 26.30 -46.06
CA GLY A 145 23.38 25.06 -45.39
C GLY A 145 23.43 23.73 -46.19
N GLY A 146 24.03 23.66 -47.39
CA GLY A 146 24.04 22.44 -48.21
C GLY A 146 25.15 21.42 -47.89
N ALA A 147 24.82 20.11 -47.91
CA ALA A 147 25.74 18.99 -47.72
C ALA A 147 26.20 18.30 -49.03
N CYS A 148 26.01 18.93 -50.19
CA CYS A 148 26.19 18.27 -51.49
C CYS A 148 27.64 18.28 -51.97
N VAL A 149 28.34 17.14 -51.87
CA VAL A 149 29.73 17.02 -52.36
C VAL A 149 29.85 16.46 -53.78
N SER A 150 28.78 15.93 -54.37
CA SER A 150 28.66 15.54 -55.78
C SER A 150 27.19 15.33 -56.17
N ASP A 151 26.80 15.82 -57.35
CA ASP A 151 25.55 15.54 -58.06
C ASP A 151 25.99 15.12 -59.48
N GLU A 152 26.35 13.84 -59.62
CA GLU A 152 27.10 13.37 -60.78
C GLU A 152 26.20 13.14 -62.02
N ASP A 153 24.89 12.97 -61.82
CA ASP A 153 23.90 12.85 -62.91
C ASP A 153 23.02 14.10 -63.12
N GLY A 154 23.11 15.09 -62.23
CA GLY A 154 22.63 16.46 -62.44
C GLY A 154 21.13 16.62 -62.25
N ASP A 155 20.51 15.78 -61.43
CA ASP A 155 19.06 15.78 -61.20
C ASP A 155 18.62 16.68 -60.02
N GLY A 156 19.58 17.21 -59.27
CA GLY A 156 19.36 18.15 -58.17
C GLY A 156 19.18 17.50 -56.79
N VAL A 157 19.43 16.20 -56.66
CA VAL A 157 19.58 15.48 -55.38
C VAL A 157 21.04 15.05 -55.21
N CYS A 158 21.55 15.03 -53.97
CA CYS A 158 22.95 14.68 -53.71
C CYS A 158 23.17 13.16 -53.74
N ASP A 159 24.28 12.72 -54.37
CA ASP A 159 24.56 11.29 -54.66
C ASP A 159 24.59 10.37 -53.41
N ASP A 160 24.88 10.91 -52.22
CA ASP A 160 24.92 10.20 -50.94
C ASP A 160 23.56 10.10 -50.23
N VAL A 161 22.58 10.86 -50.72
CA VAL A 161 21.18 10.87 -50.26
C VAL A 161 20.24 10.34 -51.36
N ASP A 162 20.76 10.12 -52.58
CA ASP A 162 20.06 9.48 -53.67
C ASP A 162 20.28 7.96 -53.68
N PRO A 163 19.24 7.14 -53.40
CA PRO A 163 19.34 5.69 -53.47
C PRO A 163 19.54 5.15 -54.90
N CYS A 164 19.48 5.99 -55.94
CA CYS A 164 19.60 5.59 -57.33
C CYS A 164 20.40 6.57 -58.20
N VAL A 165 21.70 6.33 -58.33
CA VAL A 165 22.61 7.08 -59.24
C VAL A 165 22.40 6.72 -60.74
N GLY A 166 21.14 6.71 -61.22
CA GLY A 166 20.75 6.33 -62.59
C GLY A 166 19.23 6.33 -62.85
N ALA A 167 18.80 5.94 -64.06
CA ALA A 167 17.36 5.97 -64.41
C ALA A 167 16.58 4.75 -63.91
N LEU A 168 15.44 4.98 -63.24
CA LEU A 168 14.45 3.97 -62.85
C LEU A 168 13.79 3.29 -64.06
N ASP A 169 13.58 1.97 -63.99
CA ASP A 169 12.77 1.25 -64.97
C ASP A 169 11.25 1.33 -64.67
N THR A 170 10.41 0.80 -65.56
CA THR A 170 8.94 0.83 -65.42
C THR A 170 8.39 0.01 -64.24
N CYS A 171 9.24 -0.76 -63.56
CA CYS A 171 8.92 -1.51 -62.36
C CYS A 171 9.43 -0.81 -61.08
N GLY A 172 10.07 0.36 -61.20
CA GLY A 172 10.54 1.16 -60.07
C GLY A 172 11.88 0.69 -59.48
N VAL A 173 12.69 -0.07 -60.22
CA VAL A 173 13.99 -0.57 -59.74
C VAL A 173 15.15 0.17 -60.40
N CYS A 174 16.10 0.64 -59.60
CA CYS A 174 17.28 1.37 -60.07
C CYS A 174 18.20 0.49 -60.92
N ASN A 175 18.52 0.92 -62.16
CA ASN A 175 19.34 0.17 -63.13
C ASN A 175 18.88 -1.28 -63.39
N GLY A 176 17.57 -1.54 -63.34
CA GLY A 176 16.95 -2.84 -63.61
C GLY A 176 17.10 -3.32 -65.08
N PRO A 177 17.03 -4.64 -65.34
CA PRO A 177 17.34 -5.21 -66.66
C PRO A 177 16.28 -4.95 -67.76
N GLY A 178 15.14 -4.33 -67.45
CA GLY A 178 14.06 -4.10 -68.42
C GLY A 178 13.32 -5.38 -68.86
N ALA A 179 12.14 -5.17 -69.44
CA ALA A 179 11.07 -6.17 -69.63
C ALA A 179 11.48 -7.49 -70.33
N VAL A 180 11.51 -8.60 -69.57
CA VAL A 180 11.37 -9.96 -70.09
C VAL A 180 10.58 -10.85 -69.10
N TYR A 181 9.29 -10.99 -69.39
CA TYR A 181 8.42 -12.18 -69.22
C TYR A 181 8.78 -13.26 -68.17
N GLU A 182 7.99 -13.34 -67.07
CA GLU A 182 7.59 -14.64 -66.46
C GLU A 182 6.38 -14.55 -65.48
N CYS A 183 5.34 -13.79 -65.82
CA CYS A 183 4.03 -13.94 -65.17
C CYS A 183 3.34 -15.22 -65.73
N GLY A 184 3.60 -16.37 -65.09
CA GLY A 184 3.22 -17.70 -65.53
C GLY A 184 1.75 -18.07 -65.36
N CYS A 185 0.91 -17.76 -66.36
CA CYS A 185 -0.39 -18.40 -66.53
C CYS A 185 -0.53 -19.07 -67.92
N ALA A 186 -0.66 -20.40 -67.95
CA ALA A 186 -1.30 -21.21 -69.00
C ALA A 186 -1.87 -22.52 -68.36
N PRO A 187 -2.88 -23.19 -68.95
CA PRO A 187 -4.05 -23.73 -68.24
C PRO A 187 -3.84 -25.07 -67.53
N ILE A 188 -4.57 -25.26 -66.42
CA ILE A 188 -4.66 -26.50 -65.64
C ILE A 188 -5.93 -27.25 -66.07
N LEU A 189 -5.81 -28.54 -66.39
CA LEU A 189 -6.89 -29.47 -66.73
C LEU A 189 -6.76 -30.66 -65.78
N GLU A 190 -7.82 -30.92 -64.99
CA GLU A 190 -8.04 -32.06 -64.05
C GLU A 190 -6.77 -32.57 -63.35
N GLY A 191 -6.52 -32.08 -62.13
CA GLY A 191 -5.25 -32.26 -61.41
C GLY A 191 -4.79 -31.04 -60.60
N GLU A 192 -5.59 -29.97 -60.53
CA GLU A 192 -5.79 -29.29 -59.24
C GLU A 192 -6.61 -30.23 -58.36
N CYS A 193 -6.02 -30.64 -57.22
CA CYS A 193 -6.32 -31.86 -56.44
C CYS A 193 -6.69 -33.11 -57.28
N ASP A 194 -5.82 -34.13 -57.25
CA ASP A 194 -6.16 -35.50 -57.66
C ASP A 194 -6.24 -36.39 -56.40
N CYS A 195 -7.08 -37.42 -56.52
CA CYS A 195 -7.56 -38.41 -55.60
C CYS A 195 -6.49 -39.32 -54.95
N ASP A 196 -5.37 -38.81 -54.48
CA ASP A 196 -4.59 -39.43 -53.39
C ASP A 196 -4.29 -38.46 -52.23
N GLY A 197 -4.79 -37.22 -52.29
CA GLY A 197 -5.10 -36.41 -51.09
C GLY A 197 -6.49 -36.74 -50.54
N ASN A 198 -6.75 -38.02 -50.24
CA ASN A 198 -8.09 -38.50 -49.93
C ASN A 198 -8.27 -38.81 -48.43
N GLN A 199 -8.19 -37.80 -47.57
CA GLN A 199 -9.40 -37.12 -47.09
C GLN A 199 -9.00 -35.67 -46.78
N LEU A 200 -9.93 -34.72 -46.90
CA LEU A 200 -9.78 -33.48 -46.13
C LEU A 200 -9.63 -33.90 -44.67
N ASP A 201 -8.62 -33.36 -43.99
CA ASP A 201 -8.64 -33.32 -42.53
C ASP A 201 -9.77 -32.40 -42.05
N ALA A 202 -9.94 -32.27 -40.74
CA ALA A 202 -11.05 -31.51 -40.16
C ALA A 202 -11.03 -30.01 -40.52
N VAL A 203 -9.95 -29.49 -41.14
CA VAL A 203 -9.70 -28.04 -41.26
C VAL A 203 -9.64 -27.54 -42.71
N GLY A 204 -9.34 -28.37 -43.72
CA GLY A 204 -9.51 -27.95 -45.13
C GLY A 204 -8.34 -28.12 -46.09
N GLU A 205 -7.18 -28.59 -45.62
CA GLU A 205 -5.94 -28.64 -46.39
C GLU A 205 -5.67 -30.06 -46.94
N CYS A 206 -4.96 -30.15 -48.06
CA CYS A 206 -4.78 -31.42 -48.77
C CYS A 206 -3.40 -32.02 -48.47
N GLY A 207 -3.36 -33.04 -47.58
CA GLY A 207 -2.20 -33.89 -47.34
C GLY A 207 -1.43 -33.69 -46.02
N GLY A 208 -2.08 -33.17 -44.96
CA GLY A 208 -1.48 -33.00 -43.63
C GLY A 208 -1.56 -34.24 -42.73
N ASP A 209 -0.63 -34.32 -41.77
CA ASP A 209 -0.33 -35.45 -40.88
C ASP A 209 -1.06 -35.34 -39.51
N CYS A 210 -2.06 -34.49 -39.36
CA CYS A 210 -2.62 -34.12 -38.06
C CYS A 210 -3.49 -35.24 -37.45
N GLU A 211 -3.00 -35.91 -36.40
CA GLU A 211 -3.77 -36.95 -35.70
C GLU A 211 -4.75 -36.36 -34.67
N ALA A 212 -4.59 -35.09 -34.27
CA ALA A 212 -5.52 -34.27 -33.50
C ALA A 212 -5.20 -32.76 -33.64
N ASP A 213 -6.25 -31.95 -33.59
CA ASP A 213 -6.29 -30.48 -33.49
C ASP A 213 -7.43 -30.22 -32.50
N THR A 214 -7.10 -30.30 -31.21
CA THR A 214 -8.07 -30.43 -30.13
C THR A 214 -8.82 -29.12 -29.87
N ASP A 215 -8.18 -27.98 -30.12
CA ASP A 215 -8.77 -26.66 -29.91
C ASP A 215 -9.29 -25.99 -31.21
N GLY A 216 -8.95 -26.54 -32.38
CA GLY A 216 -9.48 -26.14 -33.68
C GLY A 216 -8.87 -24.86 -34.25
N ASP A 217 -7.69 -24.46 -33.78
CA ASP A 217 -7.01 -23.24 -34.21
C ASP A 217 -6.31 -23.36 -35.58
N GLY A 218 -6.20 -24.58 -36.10
CA GLY A 218 -5.60 -24.91 -37.39
C GLY A 218 -4.11 -25.27 -37.33
N VAL A 219 -3.55 -25.44 -36.14
CA VAL A 219 -2.26 -26.09 -35.86
C VAL A 219 -2.53 -27.46 -35.25
N CYS A 220 -1.62 -28.42 -35.46
CA CYS A 220 -1.82 -29.80 -34.99
C CYS A 220 -1.25 -29.96 -33.58
N ASP A 221 -1.89 -30.75 -32.71
CA ASP A 221 -1.45 -30.97 -31.31
C ASP A 221 0.04 -31.36 -31.15
N VAL A 222 0.63 -32.02 -32.15
CA VAL A 222 2.06 -32.43 -32.15
C VAL A 222 3.02 -31.35 -32.60
N ASP A 223 2.51 -30.34 -33.31
CA ASP A 223 3.22 -29.18 -33.82
C ASP A 223 2.89 -27.91 -33.01
N GLU A 224 2.04 -28.04 -31.99
CA GLU A 224 1.67 -26.95 -31.10
C GLU A 224 2.85 -26.50 -30.25
N VAL A 225 3.06 -25.18 -30.23
CA VAL A 225 4.00 -24.52 -29.33
C VAL A 225 3.21 -24.01 -28.13
N LEU A 226 3.24 -24.77 -27.04
CA LEU A 226 2.67 -24.36 -25.75
C LEU A 226 3.29 -23.05 -25.27
N GLY A 227 2.46 -22.07 -24.95
CA GLY A 227 2.88 -20.79 -24.37
C GLY A 227 1.69 -19.94 -23.98
N CYS A 228 1.90 -18.67 -23.64
CA CYS A 228 0.79 -17.78 -23.35
C CYS A 228 0.42 -16.96 -24.59
N LEU A 229 -0.81 -17.11 -25.10
CA LEU A 229 -1.33 -16.32 -26.23
C LEU A 229 -1.99 -14.99 -25.81
N ALA A 230 -2.13 -14.75 -24.49
CA ALA A 230 -2.73 -13.52 -24.00
C ALA A 230 -1.79 -12.32 -24.23
N PRO A 231 -2.19 -11.30 -25.01
CA PRO A 231 -1.32 -10.16 -25.36
C PRO A 231 -0.91 -9.28 -24.16
N LEU A 232 -1.60 -9.44 -23.02
CA LEU A 232 -1.36 -8.70 -21.78
C LEU A 232 -0.49 -9.48 -20.77
N ALA A 233 -0.16 -10.74 -21.05
CA ALA A 233 0.72 -11.52 -20.19
C ALA A 233 2.19 -11.13 -20.42
N CYS A 234 2.97 -11.11 -19.35
CA CYS A 234 4.39 -10.78 -19.42
C CYS A 234 5.21 -11.85 -20.12
N ASN A 235 4.77 -13.11 -20.09
CA ASN A 235 5.38 -14.21 -20.84
C ASN A 235 4.63 -14.51 -22.15
N PHE A 236 4.00 -13.50 -22.76
CA PHE A 236 3.36 -13.63 -24.06
C PHE A 236 4.33 -14.18 -25.11
N ASN A 237 3.87 -15.18 -25.86
CA ASN A 237 4.61 -15.78 -26.96
C ASN A 237 3.82 -15.67 -28.25
N ALA A 238 4.25 -14.77 -29.14
CA ALA A 238 3.66 -14.58 -30.46
C ALA A 238 3.82 -15.78 -31.40
N PHE A 239 4.67 -16.74 -31.02
CA PHE A 239 4.89 -17.99 -31.74
C PHE A 239 4.25 -19.19 -31.04
N ALA A 240 3.58 -18.99 -29.90
CA ALA A 240 2.74 -20.04 -29.34
C ALA A 240 1.56 -20.29 -30.29
N THR A 241 1.08 -21.51 -30.27
CA THR A 241 -0.09 -21.95 -31.05
C THR A 241 -1.06 -22.76 -30.20
N ASP A 242 -0.77 -22.93 -28.90
CA ASP A 242 -1.71 -23.44 -27.90
C ASP A 242 -1.45 -22.67 -26.60
N SER A 243 -2.52 -22.25 -25.93
CA SER A 243 -2.47 -21.43 -24.73
C SER A 243 -3.07 -22.13 -23.52
N ASP A 244 -2.19 -22.52 -22.60
CA ASP A 244 -2.60 -22.90 -21.24
C ASP A 244 -2.77 -21.64 -20.38
N PRO A 245 -3.99 -21.29 -19.94
CA PRO A 245 -4.24 -20.11 -19.11
C PRO A 245 -3.52 -20.16 -17.76
N ASP A 246 -3.20 -21.35 -17.24
CA ASP A 246 -2.47 -21.51 -15.98
C ASP A 246 -0.96 -21.23 -16.14
N LEU A 247 -0.46 -21.15 -17.38
CA LEU A 247 0.94 -20.77 -17.68
C LEU A 247 1.12 -19.28 -17.94
N CYS A 248 0.04 -18.49 -18.07
CA CYS A 248 0.12 -17.06 -18.33
C CYS A 248 0.46 -16.26 -17.07
N VAL A 249 1.54 -15.49 -17.13
CA VAL A 249 2.02 -14.65 -16.02
C VAL A 249 1.61 -13.21 -16.26
N TYR A 250 0.86 -12.63 -15.32
CA TYR A 250 0.40 -11.24 -15.37
C TYR A 250 1.03 -10.42 -14.23
N PRO A 251 1.16 -9.09 -14.41
CA PRO A 251 1.47 -8.20 -13.30
C PRO A 251 0.28 -8.15 -12.33
N PHE A 252 0.54 -8.33 -11.05
CA PHE A 252 -0.46 -8.40 -9.97
C PHE A 252 -0.75 -7.04 -9.34
N THR A 253 0.22 -6.12 -9.41
CA THR A 253 0.13 -4.77 -8.87
C THR A 253 0.23 -3.73 -9.98
N PRO A 254 -0.30 -2.51 -9.78
CA PRO A 254 -0.17 -1.43 -10.76
C PRO A 254 1.28 -0.96 -11.01
N CYS A 255 2.23 -1.34 -10.15
CA CYS A 255 3.65 -0.98 -10.29
C CYS A 255 4.44 -1.99 -11.13
N GLU A 256 4.01 -3.23 -11.18
CA GLU A 256 4.66 -4.28 -11.95
C GLU A 256 4.49 -4.05 -13.46
N THR A 257 5.57 -4.24 -14.21
CA THR A 257 5.54 -4.11 -15.68
C THR A 257 6.13 -5.34 -16.34
N CYS A 258 5.77 -5.57 -17.60
CA CYS A 258 6.36 -6.65 -18.36
C CYS A 258 7.68 -6.21 -19.01
N SER A 259 8.67 -7.09 -18.98
CA SER A 259 9.96 -6.91 -19.69
C SER A 259 9.84 -6.70 -21.21
N GLY A 260 8.66 -6.96 -21.80
CA GLY A 260 8.33 -6.65 -23.19
C GLY A 260 8.78 -7.70 -24.22
N ALA A 261 9.26 -8.86 -23.79
CA ALA A 261 9.58 -9.96 -24.70
C ALA A 261 8.30 -10.63 -25.21
N THR A 262 8.28 -10.98 -26.50
CA THR A 262 7.13 -11.60 -27.19
C THR A 262 7.41 -13.02 -27.63
N ASP A 263 8.47 -13.65 -27.13
CA ASP A 263 8.92 -15.00 -27.47
C ASP A 263 8.70 -16.00 -26.32
N GLY A 264 7.87 -15.63 -25.33
CA GLY A 264 7.61 -16.44 -24.14
C GLY A 264 8.66 -16.31 -23.04
N SER A 265 9.77 -15.59 -23.26
CA SER A 265 10.81 -15.40 -22.23
C SER A 265 10.54 -14.24 -21.28
N GLY A 266 9.47 -13.49 -21.51
CA GLY A 266 9.20 -12.28 -20.77
C GLY A 266 8.82 -12.57 -19.32
N VAL A 267 9.34 -11.74 -18.43
CA VAL A 267 9.13 -11.81 -16.98
C VAL A 267 8.44 -10.54 -16.48
N VAL A 268 7.84 -10.65 -15.30
CA VAL A 268 7.37 -9.51 -14.51
C VAL A 268 8.59 -8.80 -13.93
N LEU A 269 8.69 -7.50 -14.16
CA LEU A 269 9.63 -6.60 -13.52
C LEU A 269 8.93 -5.97 -12.32
N ALA A 270 9.41 -6.28 -11.12
CA ALA A 270 9.04 -5.57 -9.91
C ALA A 270 9.61 -4.17 -10.00
N ASN A 271 8.74 -3.16 -9.93
CA ASN A 271 9.12 -1.76 -9.81
C ASN A 271 8.55 -1.19 -8.50
N ASP A 272 8.62 -1.99 -7.45
CA ASP A 272 8.23 -1.69 -6.07
C ASP A 272 9.17 -2.56 -5.22
N ASP A 273 10.37 -2.03 -4.95
CA ASP A 273 11.50 -2.78 -4.39
C ASP A 273 11.30 -3.05 -2.89
N ASP A 274 10.55 -2.22 -2.18
CA ASP A 274 10.32 -2.31 -0.74
C ASP A 274 8.90 -2.79 -0.34
N LEU A 275 8.00 -2.95 -1.32
CA LEU A 275 6.64 -3.49 -1.21
C LEU A 275 5.69 -2.62 -0.38
N ASP A 276 5.92 -1.30 -0.35
CA ASP A 276 5.06 -0.34 0.35
C ASP A 276 3.81 0.09 -0.45
N GLY A 277 3.77 -0.28 -1.74
CA GLY A 277 2.67 0.00 -2.66
C GLY A 277 2.81 1.28 -3.48
N VAL A 278 3.94 1.99 -3.38
CA VAL A 278 4.36 3.08 -4.28
C VAL A 278 5.39 2.54 -5.26
N CYS A 279 5.27 2.91 -6.54
CA CYS A 279 6.19 2.39 -7.55
C CYS A 279 7.55 3.11 -7.46
N ASN A 280 8.67 2.43 -7.72
CA ASN A 280 10.04 2.98 -7.66
C ASN A 280 10.24 4.28 -8.48
N ALA A 281 9.43 4.50 -9.52
CA ALA A 281 9.48 5.73 -10.33
C ALA A 281 8.78 6.93 -9.67
N ASP A 282 7.83 6.65 -8.79
CA ASP A 282 7.04 7.60 -8.01
C ASP A 282 7.57 7.71 -6.57
N GLU A 283 8.63 6.96 -6.25
CA GLU A 283 9.29 7.03 -4.96
C GLU A 283 10.02 8.35 -4.76
N VAL A 284 9.77 8.96 -3.60
CA VAL A 284 10.48 10.14 -3.15
C VAL A 284 11.27 9.76 -1.90
N GLU A 285 12.60 9.70 -2.05
CA GLU A 285 13.51 9.42 -0.93
C GLU A 285 13.46 10.53 0.12
N GLY A 286 13.26 10.18 1.40
CA GLY A 286 13.33 11.15 2.48
C GLY A 286 12.95 10.59 3.85
N CYS A 287 13.29 11.33 4.91
CA CYS A 287 12.84 10.97 6.24
C CYS A 287 11.34 11.26 6.40
N GLN A 288 10.58 10.28 6.88
CA GLN A 288 9.12 10.37 7.07
C GLN A 288 8.71 10.87 8.47
N ASP A 289 9.66 11.07 9.39
CA ASP A 289 9.39 11.55 10.74
C ASP A 289 9.30 13.09 10.76
N PRO A 290 8.13 13.69 11.10
CA PRO A 290 7.95 15.14 11.16
C PRO A 290 8.86 15.86 12.18
N LEU A 291 9.48 15.12 13.11
CA LEU A 291 10.39 15.66 14.12
C LEU A 291 11.86 15.71 13.67
N ALA A 292 12.18 15.13 12.50
CA ALA A 292 13.54 15.15 11.97
C ALA A 292 13.83 16.43 11.18
N CYS A 293 15.08 16.89 11.23
CA CYS A 293 15.52 18.07 10.49
C CYS A 293 15.49 17.87 8.97
N ASN A 294 15.67 16.63 8.49
CA ASN A 294 15.60 16.27 7.07
C ASN A 294 14.23 15.67 6.67
N TYR A 295 13.16 16.00 7.40
CA TYR A 295 11.80 15.56 7.10
C TYR A 295 11.34 15.97 5.69
N HIS A 296 10.73 15.03 4.97
CA HIS A 296 10.13 15.24 3.66
C HIS A 296 8.68 14.77 3.66
N ALA A 297 7.73 15.70 3.62
CA ALA A 297 6.29 15.41 3.75
C ALA A 297 5.70 14.55 2.62
N GLN A 298 6.41 14.44 1.50
CA GLN A 298 6.02 13.57 0.38
C GLN A 298 6.95 12.37 0.24
N ALA A 299 7.82 12.09 1.23
CA ALA A 299 8.68 10.92 1.13
C ALA A 299 7.86 9.64 1.23
N THR A 300 8.13 8.74 0.30
CA THR A 300 7.56 7.40 0.23
C THR A 300 8.64 6.35 0.49
N ASP A 301 9.92 6.63 0.18
CA ASP A 301 11.05 5.75 0.52
C ASP A 301 11.85 6.31 1.74
N PRO A 302 11.98 5.55 2.85
CA PRO A 302 12.59 6.03 4.09
C PRO A 302 14.12 6.18 4.03
N LEU A 303 14.59 7.43 4.01
CA LEU A 303 15.97 7.77 4.35
C LEU A 303 16.19 7.90 5.87
N PRO A 304 17.43 7.71 6.37
CA PRO A 304 17.76 7.94 7.77
C PRO A 304 17.38 9.34 8.25
N CYS A 305 16.59 9.39 9.32
CA CYS A 305 16.16 10.64 9.96
C CYS A 305 17.27 11.25 10.82
N GLU A 306 17.58 12.51 10.59
CA GLU A 306 18.52 13.29 11.39
C GLU A 306 17.76 14.17 12.38
N TYR A 307 18.11 14.06 13.66
CA TYR A 307 17.45 14.80 14.74
C TYR A 307 18.42 15.80 15.35
N ALA A 308 17.95 17.01 15.59
CA ALA A 308 18.63 17.96 16.46
C ALA A 308 18.54 17.46 17.92
N LEU A 309 19.68 17.31 18.59
CA LEU A 309 19.75 16.87 19.97
C LEU A 309 20.35 17.98 20.83
N GLY A 310 19.89 18.10 22.08
CA GLY A 310 20.38 19.14 22.98
C GLY A 310 19.94 20.53 22.52
N CYS A 311 20.87 21.31 21.99
CA CYS A 311 20.66 22.70 21.58
C CYS A 311 20.91 22.95 20.10
N ASP A 312 21.18 21.90 19.34
CA ASP A 312 21.21 21.96 17.89
C ASP A 312 19.88 22.48 17.35
N LEU A 313 19.93 23.14 16.21
CA LEU A 313 18.74 23.62 15.52
C LEU A 313 18.64 22.97 14.14
N CYS A 314 17.41 22.69 13.71
CA CYS A 314 17.19 22.38 12.31
C CYS A 314 17.33 23.66 11.48
N SER A 315 18.04 23.58 10.36
CA SER A 315 18.21 24.68 9.39
C SER A 315 16.90 25.18 8.75
N GLY A 316 15.76 24.52 9.02
CA GLY A 316 14.43 24.93 8.54
C GLY A 316 14.19 24.65 7.05
N GLY A 317 14.91 23.69 6.47
CA GLY A 317 14.67 23.24 5.10
C GLY A 317 13.25 22.70 4.92
N THR A 318 12.71 22.88 3.72
CA THR A 318 11.42 22.28 3.31
C THR A 318 11.70 21.20 2.28
N LEU A 319 10.90 20.12 2.25
CA LEU A 319 11.08 19.00 1.33
C LEU A 319 12.45 18.32 1.48
N GLY A 320 12.79 17.83 2.69
CA GLY A 320 13.97 16.99 2.93
C GLY A 320 15.33 17.68 2.85
N SER A 321 15.39 18.97 2.53
CA SER A 321 16.66 19.71 2.41
C SER A 321 17.25 20.18 3.74
N GLY A 322 16.56 19.94 4.85
CA GLY A 322 16.99 20.39 6.16
C GLY A 322 18.08 19.49 6.74
N PHE A 323 19.04 20.12 7.40
CA PHE A 323 20.16 19.48 8.10
C PHE A 323 20.28 20.03 9.52
N VAL A 324 20.97 19.29 10.38
CA VAL A 324 21.28 19.69 11.76
C VAL A 324 22.35 20.79 11.77
N ILE A 325 22.04 21.92 12.39
CA ILE A 325 23.01 22.97 12.73
C ILE A 325 23.49 22.68 14.15
N ASP A 326 24.73 22.24 14.25
CA ASP A 326 25.45 22.06 15.51
C ASP A 326 25.74 23.43 16.14
N LEU A 327 25.19 23.67 17.34
CA LEU A 327 25.38 24.92 18.10
C LEU A 327 26.26 24.73 19.34
N ASP A 328 26.95 23.59 19.44
CA ASP A 328 27.89 23.21 20.50
C ASP A 328 29.12 22.54 19.85
N GLU A 329 29.72 23.19 18.84
CA GLU A 329 30.80 22.63 18.00
C GLU A 329 32.04 22.17 18.83
N ASP A 330 32.19 22.66 20.06
CA ASP A 330 33.26 22.29 20.98
C ASP A 330 32.87 21.34 22.14
N ASP A 331 31.64 20.80 22.13
CA ASP A 331 31.09 19.81 23.08
C ASP A 331 31.20 20.27 24.57
N ASP A 332 31.06 21.57 24.83
CA ASP A 332 31.23 22.15 26.16
C ASP A 332 29.91 22.23 26.96
N GLY A 333 28.78 22.00 26.27
CA GLY A 333 27.44 21.96 26.84
C GLY A 333 26.77 23.33 26.98
N ILE A 334 27.31 24.37 26.34
CA ILE A 334 26.76 25.73 26.32
C ILE A 334 26.57 26.19 24.87
N CYS A 335 25.33 26.48 24.51
CA CYS A 335 24.99 26.67 23.10
C CYS A 335 24.76 28.14 22.76
N ASN A 336 25.74 28.79 22.13
CA ASN A 336 25.61 30.14 21.58
C ASN A 336 26.69 30.48 20.52
N ASP A 337 26.42 31.50 19.70
CA ASP A 337 27.31 32.05 18.65
C ASP A 337 28.55 32.82 19.19
N GLU A 338 28.89 32.70 20.48
CA GLU A 338 29.91 33.52 21.14
C GLU A 338 31.07 32.69 21.67
N ASP A 339 31.70 31.86 20.82
CA ASP A 339 33.05 31.38 21.11
C ASP A 339 34.12 32.24 20.42
N THR A 340 34.51 33.30 21.14
CA THR A 340 35.74 34.02 20.85
C THR A 340 36.84 33.68 21.86
N CYS A 341 37.13 32.40 22.15
CA CYS A 341 38.42 32.10 22.75
C CYS A 341 39.03 30.70 22.55
N PHE A 342 39.82 30.52 21.49
CA PHE A 342 40.83 29.45 21.42
C PHE A 342 42.03 29.71 22.36
N GLY A 343 41.84 29.59 23.68
CA GLY A 343 42.88 29.71 24.71
C GLY A 343 42.36 29.80 26.16
N VAL A 344 43.25 29.66 27.16
CA VAL A 344 42.86 29.89 28.57
C VAL A 344 42.68 31.40 28.82
N ILE A 345 41.55 31.78 29.40
CA ILE A 345 41.29 33.15 29.88
C ILE A 345 42.32 33.48 30.97
N ASP A 346 43.07 34.58 30.79
CA ASP A 346 44.01 35.02 31.82
C ASP A 346 43.31 35.80 32.94
N GLU A 347 44.02 36.07 34.04
CA GLU A 347 43.47 36.74 35.23
C GLU A 347 43.08 38.23 34.99
N CYS A 348 43.19 38.72 33.76
CA CYS A 348 42.71 40.03 33.32
C CYS A 348 41.41 39.95 32.48
N GLY A 349 40.88 38.75 32.24
CA GLY A 349 39.62 38.54 31.52
C GLY A 349 39.70 38.68 30.00
N VAL A 350 40.91 38.55 29.41
CA VAL A 350 41.13 38.70 27.95
C VAL A 350 41.67 37.39 27.36
N CYS A 351 41.08 36.94 26.25
CA CYS A 351 41.49 35.73 25.55
C CYS A 351 42.89 35.83 24.93
N ALA A 352 43.77 34.84 25.18
CA ALA A 352 45.14 34.74 24.66
C ALA A 352 46.02 35.99 24.91
N GLY A 353 45.80 36.66 26.05
CA GLY A 353 46.55 37.84 26.51
C GLY A 353 48.00 37.53 26.95
N PRO A 354 48.85 38.56 27.12
CA PRO A 354 50.29 38.40 27.35
C PRO A 354 50.68 37.89 28.75
N GLY A 355 49.74 37.55 29.63
CA GLY A 355 49.98 36.99 30.97
C GLY A 355 49.64 37.94 32.13
N ALA A 356 50.04 37.54 33.35
CA ALA A 356 49.56 38.07 34.62
C ALA A 356 49.60 39.62 34.78
N VAL A 357 48.60 40.14 35.51
CA VAL A 357 48.22 41.53 35.90
C VAL A 357 49.26 42.66 35.84
N TYR A 358 50.56 42.37 35.95
CA TYR A 358 51.64 43.38 35.96
C TYR A 358 51.92 44.03 34.59
N ASP A 359 51.58 43.39 33.46
CA ASP A 359 51.81 43.96 32.12
C ASP A 359 50.68 44.91 31.65
N CYS A 360 49.59 45.04 32.40
CA CYS A 360 48.44 45.91 32.09
C CYS A 360 48.57 47.37 32.60
N GLY A 361 49.75 47.80 33.05
CA GLY A 361 50.01 49.22 33.35
C GLY A 361 49.47 49.76 34.68
N CYS A 362 49.00 48.91 35.59
CA CYS A 362 48.61 49.33 36.94
C CYS A 362 49.82 49.30 37.89
N SER A 363 50.28 50.48 38.34
CA SER A 363 51.22 50.63 39.47
C SER A 363 50.47 50.94 40.77
N PRO A 364 50.99 50.56 41.96
CA PRO A 364 50.34 50.82 43.24
C PRO A 364 50.60 52.24 43.77
N ILE A 365 49.56 52.91 44.27
CA ILE A 365 49.69 54.08 45.16
C ILE A 365 49.48 53.61 46.61
N PRO A 366 50.38 53.91 47.58
CA PRO A 366 50.25 53.46 48.97
C PRO A 366 49.44 54.43 49.87
N LEU A 367 48.89 53.88 50.96
CA LEU A 367 48.18 54.50 52.10
C LEU A 367 48.49 55.98 52.38
N GLY A 368 47.47 56.85 52.26
CA GLY A 368 47.57 58.23 52.75
C GLY A 368 46.57 59.30 52.30
N ASP A 369 45.72 59.09 51.28
CA ASP A 369 44.87 60.19 50.75
C ASP A 369 43.40 59.69 50.62
N CYS A 370 42.31 60.35 51.02
CA CYS A 370 41.94 61.78 51.18
C CYS A 370 42.56 62.50 52.41
N ASP A 371 42.69 63.83 52.41
CA ASP A 371 41.57 64.74 52.73
C ASP A 371 41.65 66.12 52.00
N CYS A 372 40.51 66.71 51.67
CA CYS A 372 39.81 67.69 52.49
C CYS A 372 40.69 68.88 52.94
N GLU A 373 41.00 69.80 52.03
CA GLU A 373 40.82 71.27 52.24
C GLU A 373 39.86 71.77 51.14
N GLY A 374 38.66 71.20 50.98
CA GLY A 374 37.56 71.40 51.92
C GLY A 374 37.52 70.45 53.12
N ASN A 375 38.02 70.92 54.26
CA ASN A 375 38.46 70.18 55.45
C ASN A 375 37.38 69.62 56.40
N GLU A 376 36.17 69.28 55.95
CA GLU A 376 35.20 68.48 56.75
C GLU A 376 34.32 67.62 55.83
N LEU A 377 34.02 66.37 56.27
CA LEU A 377 32.98 65.53 55.66
C LEU A 377 31.65 66.27 55.71
N ASP A 378 30.95 66.37 54.58
CA ASP A 378 29.53 66.72 54.61
C ASP A 378 28.68 65.54 55.08
N ALA A 379 27.40 65.82 55.34
CA ALA A 379 26.50 64.91 56.05
C ALA A 379 26.18 63.59 55.32
N VAL A 380 26.75 63.33 54.14
CA VAL A 380 26.44 62.17 53.30
C VAL A 380 27.68 61.35 52.88
N GLY A 381 28.89 61.75 53.27
CA GLY A 381 30.06 60.85 53.25
C GLY A 381 30.86 60.75 51.93
N VAL A 382 30.75 61.71 51.00
CA VAL A 382 31.57 61.75 49.77
C VAL A 382 32.18 63.14 49.56
N CYS A 383 33.40 63.22 49.00
CA CYS A 383 34.15 64.48 48.82
C CYS A 383 33.92 65.13 47.44
N GLY A 384 33.37 66.36 47.37
CA GLY A 384 33.58 67.31 46.27
C GLY A 384 32.50 67.49 45.17
N GLY A 385 31.22 67.19 45.41
CA GLY A 385 30.16 67.44 44.41
C GLY A 385 29.43 68.79 44.57
N THR A 386 29.23 69.52 43.46
CA THR A 386 28.11 70.46 43.30
C THR A 386 27.08 69.85 42.34
N CYS A 387 25.80 70.12 42.61
CA CYS A 387 24.65 69.71 41.81
C CYS A 387 24.55 70.57 40.54
N ASP A 388 25.43 70.36 39.57
CA ASP A 388 25.54 71.26 38.41
C ASP A 388 24.50 71.02 37.30
N GLN A 389 23.59 70.07 37.49
CA GLN A 389 22.40 69.85 36.67
C GLN A 389 21.24 69.53 37.60
N ASP A 390 20.34 70.49 37.77
CA ASP A 390 18.99 70.39 38.35
C ASP A 390 18.15 71.30 37.45
N ASP A 391 17.93 70.83 36.20
CA ASP A 391 17.30 71.62 35.14
C ASP A 391 15.82 71.93 35.48
N ASN A 392 15.23 71.25 36.48
CA ASN A 392 13.85 71.42 36.92
C ASN A 392 13.70 72.17 38.28
N ASP A 393 14.80 72.51 38.95
CA ASP A 393 14.89 73.31 40.19
C ASP A 393 14.14 72.67 41.40
N ASP A 394 14.04 71.33 41.43
CA ASP A 394 13.31 70.58 42.47
C ASP A 394 14.15 70.20 43.71
N GLY A 395 15.46 70.45 43.66
CA GLY A 395 16.39 70.20 44.75
C GLY A 395 17.03 68.81 44.73
N ILE A 396 16.85 68.04 43.65
CA ILE A 396 17.54 66.78 43.37
C ILE A 396 18.38 66.96 42.09
N CYS A 397 19.65 66.56 42.09
CA CYS A 397 20.48 66.64 40.89
C CYS A 397 19.91 65.73 39.80
N ASP A 398 19.93 66.14 38.53
CA ASP A 398 19.42 65.39 37.38
C ASP A 398 20.08 64.00 37.22
N TYR A 399 21.34 63.82 37.65
CA TYR A 399 22.00 62.50 37.66
C TYR A 399 21.61 61.61 38.87
N LEU A 400 20.87 62.16 39.83
CA LEU A 400 20.30 61.49 41.01
C LEU A 400 18.77 61.30 40.87
N GLN A 401 18.17 61.76 39.78
CA GLN A 401 16.78 61.41 39.44
C GLN A 401 16.78 59.96 38.97
N VAL A 402 16.37 59.06 39.86
CA VAL A 402 16.17 57.65 39.55
C VAL A 402 14.85 57.56 38.79
N GLU A 403 14.94 57.29 37.50
CA GLU A 403 13.81 56.90 36.65
C GLU A 403 13.44 55.44 36.96
N GLY A 404 12.14 55.17 37.03
CA GLY A 404 11.61 53.83 37.30
C GLY A 404 10.16 53.87 37.72
N CYS A 405 9.55 52.69 37.90
CA CYS A 405 8.13 52.61 38.26
C CYS A 405 7.84 53.20 39.64
N THR A 406 6.97 54.22 39.68
CA THR A 406 6.60 54.96 40.90
C THR A 406 5.32 54.44 41.58
N ASN A 407 4.63 53.48 40.96
CA ASN A 407 3.35 52.96 41.47
C ASN A 407 3.56 51.81 42.49
N PRO A 408 3.14 51.95 43.76
CA PRO A 408 3.32 50.92 44.80
C PRO A 408 2.59 49.59 44.55
N ALA A 409 1.66 49.55 43.59
CA ALA A 409 0.93 48.35 43.21
C ALA A 409 1.59 47.58 42.04
N ALA A 410 2.65 48.13 41.44
CA ALA A 410 3.40 47.48 40.36
C ALA A 410 4.50 46.56 40.92
N CYS A 411 4.86 45.56 40.13
CA CYS A 411 5.80 44.52 40.51
C CYS A 411 7.27 44.96 40.48
N ASN A 412 7.60 45.90 39.61
CA ASN A 412 8.89 46.58 39.57
C ASN A 412 8.86 47.95 40.26
N PHE A 413 7.98 48.14 41.25
CA PHE A 413 7.95 49.38 42.02
C PHE A 413 9.32 49.67 42.64
N MET A 414 9.87 50.85 42.31
CA MET A 414 11.13 51.33 42.86
C MET A 414 10.85 52.44 43.87
N PRO A 415 11.01 52.20 45.19
CA PRO A 415 10.70 53.20 46.21
C PRO A 415 11.61 54.44 46.14
N GLU A 416 12.75 54.36 45.46
CA GLU A 416 13.68 55.46 45.22
C GLU A 416 13.43 56.19 43.89
N ALA A 417 12.52 55.71 43.03
CA ALA A 417 12.17 56.39 41.80
C ALA A 417 11.26 57.58 42.07
N TYR A 418 11.60 58.74 41.48
CA TYR A 418 10.84 59.98 41.61
C TYR A 418 10.17 60.41 40.30
N ILE A 419 10.55 59.78 39.19
CA ILE A 419 10.02 60.02 37.86
C ILE A 419 9.61 58.67 37.27
N ASP A 420 8.33 58.57 36.90
CA ASP A 420 7.77 57.40 36.24
C ASP A 420 8.24 57.39 34.79
N ASP A 421 8.95 56.34 34.41
CA ASP A 421 9.49 56.12 33.06
C ASP A 421 8.57 55.22 32.20
N ASP A 422 7.31 55.07 32.62
CA ASP A 422 6.33 54.14 32.06
C ASP A 422 6.77 52.65 32.11
N SER A 423 7.80 52.29 32.91
CA SER A 423 8.27 50.90 33.04
C SER A 423 7.38 50.02 33.92
N CYS A 424 6.37 50.57 34.61
CA CYS A 424 5.52 49.81 35.53
C CYS A 424 4.85 48.60 34.88
N PHE A 425 5.13 47.40 35.39
CA PHE A 425 4.35 46.20 35.08
C PHE A 425 3.60 45.69 36.31
N TYR A 426 2.42 45.14 36.07
CA TYR A 426 1.53 44.63 37.12
C TYR A 426 1.43 43.12 37.01
N ALA A 427 1.17 42.47 38.15
CA ALA A 427 0.87 41.05 38.16
C ALA A 427 -0.40 40.78 37.35
N THR A 428 -0.40 39.69 36.60
CA THR A 428 -1.58 39.19 35.91
C THR A 428 -2.68 38.91 36.94
N LEU A 429 -3.94 39.18 36.60
CA LEU A 429 -5.07 38.90 37.50
C LEU A 429 -4.95 37.47 38.04
N GLY A 430 -5.01 37.29 39.38
CA GLY A 430 -4.89 36.00 40.08
C GLY A 430 -3.47 35.48 40.35
N TYR A 431 -2.43 36.11 39.80
CA TYR A 431 -1.03 35.82 40.09
C TYR A 431 -0.39 36.94 40.93
N ASP A 432 0.72 36.63 41.58
CA ASP A 432 1.58 37.59 42.25
C ASP A 432 2.66 38.15 41.30
N CYS A 433 3.54 39.00 41.83
CA CYS A 433 4.57 39.67 41.04
C CYS A 433 5.74 38.79 40.61
N ASN A 434 5.85 37.59 41.17
CA ASN A 434 6.81 36.58 40.78
C ASN A 434 6.19 35.56 39.80
N GLY A 435 4.92 35.74 39.44
CA GLY A 435 4.16 34.79 38.62
C GLY A 435 3.65 33.59 39.42
N GLU A 436 3.67 33.63 40.76
CA GLU A 436 3.10 32.59 41.60
C GLU A 436 1.60 32.77 41.73
N CYS A 437 0.85 31.68 41.68
CA CYS A 437 -0.58 31.73 41.83
C CYS A 437 -1.02 32.13 43.26
N LEU A 438 -2.06 32.95 43.40
CA LEU A 438 -2.58 33.40 44.70
C LEU A 438 -3.59 32.43 45.34
N ASP A 439 -4.32 31.65 44.54
CA ASP A 439 -5.28 30.61 44.95
C ASP A 439 -5.12 29.44 43.95
N ASP A 440 -4.39 28.41 44.39
CA ASP A 440 -4.04 27.17 43.69
C ASP A 440 -4.19 26.02 44.72
N GLU A 441 -5.33 25.33 44.71
CA GLU A 441 -5.70 24.33 45.71
C GLU A 441 -5.04 22.96 45.47
N ASP A 442 -4.69 22.62 44.22
CA ASP A 442 -4.11 21.33 43.84
C ASP A 442 -2.57 21.37 43.64
N GLY A 443 -2.00 22.56 43.47
CA GLY A 443 -0.58 22.85 43.39
C GLY A 443 0.05 22.61 42.03
N ASP A 444 -0.74 22.59 40.95
CA ASP A 444 -0.26 22.33 39.58
C ASP A 444 0.36 23.57 38.89
N GLY A 445 0.21 24.75 39.50
CA GLY A 445 0.75 26.02 39.01
C GLY A 445 -0.21 26.85 38.15
N VAL A 446 -1.44 26.36 37.91
CA VAL A 446 -2.57 27.11 37.35
C VAL A 446 -3.47 27.55 38.49
N CYS A 447 -3.94 28.81 38.46
CA CYS A 447 -4.85 29.27 39.51
C CYS A 447 -6.27 28.73 39.35
N ASP A 448 -6.93 28.36 40.46
CA ASP A 448 -8.32 27.89 40.51
C ASP A 448 -9.29 28.74 39.67
N PRO A 449 -9.24 30.09 39.66
CA PRO A 449 -10.15 30.91 38.87
C PRO A 449 -9.92 30.83 37.35
N PHE A 450 -8.78 30.29 36.92
CA PHE A 450 -8.37 30.11 35.53
C PHE A 450 -8.24 28.65 35.14
N GLU A 451 -8.55 27.72 36.04
CA GLU A 451 -8.65 26.33 35.70
C GLU A 451 -9.74 26.11 34.65
N ILE A 452 -9.38 25.36 33.61
CA ILE A 452 -10.32 24.93 32.59
C ILE A 452 -10.64 23.48 32.89
N LEU A 453 -11.89 23.23 33.22
CA LEU A 453 -12.40 21.89 33.49
C LEU A 453 -12.52 21.09 32.20
N GLY A 454 -12.07 19.84 32.23
CA GLY A 454 -12.27 18.88 31.14
C GLY A 454 -11.31 17.69 31.23
N CYS A 455 -11.48 16.70 30.37
CA CYS A 455 -10.63 15.52 30.39
C CYS A 455 -9.16 15.88 30.08
N THR A 456 -8.25 15.57 31.01
CA THR A 456 -6.81 15.84 30.91
C THR A 456 -6.00 14.66 30.38
N GLU A 457 -6.62 13.48 30.19
CA GLU A 457 -5.94 12.26 29.74
C GLU A 457 -5.66 12.29 28.22
N LEU A 458 -4.37 12.39 27.88
CA LEU A 458 -3.90 12.34 26.49
C LEU A 458 -4.26 10.98 25.85
N GLY A 459 -5.03 11.02 24.77
CA GLY A 459 -5.53 9.83 24.07
C GLY A 459 -7.00 9.48 24.38
N ASN A 460 -7.63 10.16 25.35
CA ASN A 460 -9.06 10.07 25.53
C ASN A 460 -9.79 10.82 24.39
N PRO A 461 -10.85 10.28 23.76
CA PRO A 461 -11.58 11.00 22.70
C PRO A 461 -12.22 12.31 23.17
N MET A 462 -12.46 12.46 24.48
CA MET A 462 -12.96 13.70 25.08
C MET A 462 -11.84 14.57 25.65
N TYR A 463 -10.56 14.26 25.35
CA TYR A 463 -9.41 15.04 25.78
C TYR A 463 -9.56 16.51 25.34
N ASN A 464 -9.42 17.40 26.30
CA ASN A 464 -9.41 18.83 26.05
C ASN A 464 -7.97 19.35 26.24
N PRO A 465 -7.28 19.78 25.18
CA PRO A 465 -5.90 20.27 25.28
C PRO A 465 -5.76 21.57 26.07
N TYR A 466 -6.87 22.23 26.40
CA TYR A 466 -6.91 23.40 27.25
C TYR A 466 -7.33 23.09 28.68
N ALA A 467 -7.75 21.86 28.99
CA ALA A 467 -8.13 21.50 30.34
C ALA A 467 -6.90 21.44 31.25
N THR A 468 -7.01 22.08 32.39
CA THR A 468 -5.99 22.08 33.45
C THR A 468 -6.42 21.23 34.63
N GLU A 469 -7.71 20.90 34.74
CA GLU A 469 -8.27 20.08 35.83
C GLU A 469 -9.32 19.09 35.29
N ASP A 470 -9.29 17.85 35.78
CA ASP A 470 -10.20 16.80 35.34
C ASP A 470 -11.52 16.86 36.11
N ASP A 471 -12.60 17.15 35.39
CA ASP A 471 -13.96 17.18 35.94
C ASP A 471 -14.69 15.84 35.85
N GLY A 472 -14.01 14.77 35.43
CA GLY A 472 -14.57 13.45 35.20
C GLY A 472 -15.33 13.35 33.88
N SER A 473 -15.11 14.28 32.94
CA SER A 473 -15.63 14.20 31.57
C SER A 473 -14.90 13.18 30.69
N CYS A 474 -13.77 12.62 31.15
CA CYS A 474 -13.13 11.50 30.49
C CYS A 474 -14.08 10.31 30.36
N ILE A 475 -14.24 9.83 29.12
CA ILE A 475 -15.02 8.61 28.86
C ILE A 475 -14.14 7.37 29.08
N GLN A 476 -14.73 6.23 29.44
CA GLN A 476 -13.98 5.01 29.74
C GLN A 476 -13.82 4.14 28.49
N GLY A 477 -12.57 3.87 28.11
CA GLY A 477 -12.23 3.02 26.97
C GLY A 477 -11.81 1.61 27.35
N GLY A 478 -12.03 0.65 26.44
CA GLY A 478 -11.54 -0.71 26.59
C GLY A 478 -12.13 -1.64 25.53
N CYS A 479 -12.14 -2.95 25.79
CA CYS A 479 -12.62 -3.89 24.77
C CYS A 479 -14.15 -3.98 24.70
N MET A 480 -14.75 -3.36 23.68
CA MET A 480 -16.19 -3.48 23.37
C MET A 480 -16.49 -4.47 22.24
N VAL A 481 -15.53 -5.31 21.87
CA VAL A 481 -15.71 -6.29 20.79
C VAL A 481 -16.36 -7.55 21.37
N PRO A 482 -17.59 -7.93 20.96
CA PRO A 482 -18.30 -9.07 21.55
C PRO A 482 -17.57 -10.41 21.41
N ILE A 483 -16.65 -10.51 20.44
CA ILE A 483 -15.84 -11.69 20.17
C ILE A 483 -14.54 -11.77 20.99
N ALA A 484 -14.24 -10.76 21.82
CA ALA A 484 -13.07 -10.77 22.69
C ALA A 484 -13.35 -11.39 24.06
N CYS A 485 -12.32 -11.96 24.67
CA CYS A 485 -12.34 -12.62 25.97
C CYS A 485 -12.56 -11.66 27.14
N ASN A 486 -12.11 -10.42 27.00
CA ASN A 486 -12.30 -9.35 27.98
C ASN A 486 -13.33 -8.31 27.53
N TYR A 487 -14.30 -8.73 26.71
CA TYR A 487 -15.42 -7.90 26.28
C TYR A 487 -16.20 -7.31 27.48
N ASP A 488 -16.35 -5.99 27.51
CA ASP A 488 -17.24 -5.28 28.43
C ASP A 488 -18.21 -4.37 27.65
N PRO A 489 -19.54 -4.67 27.67
CA PRO A 489 -20.55 -3.86 27.00
C PRO A 489 -20.84 -2.51 27.65
N ASN A 490 -20.29 -2.23 28.84
CA ASN A 490 -20.59 -1.00 29.60
C ASN A 490 -19.55 0.12 29.41
N LEU A 491 -18.56 -0.09 28.54
CA LEU A 491 -17.56 0.91 28.20
C LEU A 491 -18.14 1.94 27.22
N ASP A 492 -17.57 3.14 27.23
CA ASP A 492 -18.04 4.26 26.42
C ASP A 492 -17.46 4.23 24.98
N TYR A 493 -16.25 3.68 24.82
CA TYR A 493 -15.61 3.53 23.51
C TYR A 493 -14.66 2.32 23.43
N ALA A 494 -14.44 1.84 22.20
CA ALA A 494 -13.65 0.64 21.93
C ALA A 494 -12.16 0.95 21.74
N ILE A 495 -11.30 0.23 22.47
CA ILE A 495 -9.84 0.19 22.26
C ILE A 495 -9.48 -1.23 21.83
N ILE A 496 -9.30 -1.42 20.52
CA ILE A 496 -9.13 -2.75 19.91
C ILE A 496 -7.84 -3.44 20.37
N GLU A 497 -6.77 -2.68 20.58
CA GLU A 497 -5.48 -3.22 21.05
C GLU A 497 -5.54 -3.78 22.48
N MET A 498 -6.55 -3.37 23.25
CA MET A 498 -6.80 -3.93 24.59
C MET A 498 -7.70 -5.16 24.56
N CYS A 499 -8.22 -5.56 23.40
CA CYS A 499 -9.03 -6.76 23.27
C CYS A 499 -8.16 -8.01 23.27
N ASP A 500 -8.41 -8.89 24.23
CA ASP A 500 -7.79 -10.20 24.31
C ASP A 500 -8.63 -11.20 23.53
N PHE A 501 -8.08 -11.77 22.47
CA PHE A 501 -8.77 -12.77 21.64
C PHE A 501 -8.30 -14.21 21.91
N GLU A 502 -7.29 -14.39 22.75
CA GLU A 502 -6.58 -15.68 22.88
C GLU A 502 -6.82 -16.34 24.24
N SER A 503 -7.04 -15.59 25.32
CA SER A 503 -7.09 -16.18 26.67
C SER A 503 -8.28 -17.09 26.96
N CYS A 504 -9.35 -16.97 26.17
CA CYS A 504 -10.55 -17.81 26.23
C CYS A 504 -10.72 -18.69 24.99
N ALA A 505 -9.70 -18.76 24.15
CA ALA A 505 -9.61 -19.69 23.03
C ALA A 505 -9.18 -21.08 23.52
N GLY A 506 -9.84 -22.11 23.01
CA GLY A 506 -9.44 -23.50 23.22
C GLY A 506 -10.41 -24.43 22.52
N CYS A 507 -10.66 -25.62 23.06
CA CYS A 507 -11.50 -26.60 22.38
C CYS A 507 -12.85 -26.80 23.07
N SER A 508 -13.94 -26.24 22.53
CA SER A 508 -15.32 -26.58 22.93
C SER A 508 -16.02 -27.54 21.95
N ILE A 509 -15.26 -28.38 21.24
CA ILE A 509 -15.80 -29.47 20.43
C ILE A 509 -16.05 -30.70 21.31
N PRO A 510 -17.30 -31.18 21.46
CA PRO A 510 -17.64 -32.30 22.36
C PRO A 510 -16.92 -33.62 22.09
N PHE A 511 -16.33 -33.78 20.90
CA PHE A 511 -15.60 -34.99 20.49
C PHE A 511 -14.08 -34.85 20.58
N ALA A 512 -13.55 -33.71 21.06
CA ALA A 512 -12.12 -33.56 21.33
C ALA A 512 -11.76 -34.03 22.74
N CYS A 513 -10.54 -34.51 22.90
CA CYS A 513 -10.00 -35.06 24.14
C CYS A 513 -9.79 -34.01 25.23
N ASN A 514 -9.53 -32.77 24.83
CA ASN A 514 -9.42 -31.62 25.72
C ASN A 514 -10.66 -30.70 25.65
N TYR A 515 -11.82 -31.27 25.37
CA TYR A 515 -13.10 -30.56 25.36
C TYR A 515 -13.35 -29.84 26.68
N ASP A 516 -13.59 -28.53 26.60
CA ASP A 516 -14.07 -27.70 27.70
C ASP A 516 -15.36 -26.97 27.29
N PRO A 517 -16.52 -27.31 27.92
CA PRO A 517 -17.80 -26.67 27.64
C PRO A 517 -17.90 -25.20 28.10
N ALA A 518 -16.93 -24.69 28.86
CA ALA A 518 -16.92 -23.32 29.36
C ALA A 518 -16.23 -22.34 28.40
N LEU A 519 -15.60 -22.83 27.32
CA LEU A 519 -14.92 -22.01 26.34
C LEU A 519 -15.88 -21.44 25.31
N GLN A 520 -15.75 -20.15 25.07
CA GLN A 520 -16.64 -19.39 24.20
C GLN A 520 -16.18 -19.45 22.73
N TYR A 521 -14.90 -19.77 22.48
CA TYR A 521 -14.31 -19.83 21.15
C TYR A 521 -13.56 -21.16 20.92
N VAL A 522 -13.86 -21.78 19.79
CA VAL A 522 -13.22 -23.02 19.33
C VAL A 522 -12.06 -22.68 18.40
N VAL A 523 -10.84 -23.07 18.78
CA VAL A 523 -9.69 -23.08 17.87
C VAL A 523 -9.35 -24.53 17.55
N LEU A 524 -9.57 -24.92 16.29
CA LEU A 524 -9.43 -26.31 15.83
C LEU A 524 -8.01 -26.86 16.04
N GLU A 525 -6.99 -26.01 15.92
CA GLU A 525 -5.58 -26.40 16.11
C GLU A 525 -5.21 -26.68 17.57
N LEU A 526 -5.99 -26.15 18.53
CA LEU A 526 -5.84 -26.42 19.95
C LEU A 526 -6.67 -27.63 20.41
N CYS A 527 -7.52 -28.18 19.54
CA CYS A 527 -8.29 -29.39 19.83
C CYS A 527 -7.43 -30.63 19.67
N ASP A 528 -7.24 -31.38 20.76
CA ASP A 528 -6.57 -32.66 20.72
C ASP A 528 -7.57 -33.76 20.39
N PHE A 529 -7.42 -34.41 19.25
CA PHE A 529 -8.28 -35.54 18.82
C PHE A 529 -7.58 -36.90 18.96
N THR A 530 -6.37 -36.92 19.53
CA THR A 530 -5.50 -38.09 19.47
C THR A 530 -5.22 -38.68 20.85
N SER A 531 -5.10 -37.87 21.91
CA SER A 531 -4.69 -38.37 23.22
C SER A 531 -5.69 -39.27 23.94
N CYS A 532 -6.97 -39.16 23.62
CA CYS A 532 -8.07 -40.01 24.10
C CYS A 532 -8.61 -40.95 23.01
N GLY A 533 -7.92 -41.01 21.87
CA GLY A 533 -8.19 -41.95 20.78
C GLY A 533 -7.66 -43.33 21.13
N GLY A 534 -8.52 -44.34 21.02
CA GLY A 534 -8.17 -45.73 21.31
C GLY A 534 -9.09 -46.71 20.60
N CYS A 535 -8.78 -47.99 20.71
CA CYS A 535 -9.58 -49.01 20.06
C CYS A 535 -10.85 -49.30 20.87
N LEU A 536 -12.02 -48.96 20.32
CA LEU A 536 -13.32 -49.26 20.94
C LEU A 536 -13.95 -50.56 20.42
N ASP A 537 -13.23 -51.35 19.62
CA ASP A 537 -13.70 -52.66 19.17
C ASP A 537 -13.46 -53.73 20.25
N LEU A 538 -14.55 -54.29 20.78
CA LEU A 538 -14.55 -55.33 21.81
C LEU A 538 -13.82 -56.62 21.39
N PHE A 539 -13.52 -56.80 20.11
CA PHE A 539 -12.80 -57.95 19.56
C PHE A 539 -11.32 -57.66 19.28
N ALA A 540 -10.85 -56.43 19.48
CA ALA A 540 -9.43 -56.09 19.39
C ALA A 540 -8.68 -56.41 20.70
N CYS A 541 -7.44 -56.86 20.57
CA CYS A 541 -6.54 -57.16 21.68
C CYS A 541 -6.17 -55.92 22.52
N ASN A 542 -6.11 -54.74 21.90
CA ASN A 542 -5.86 -53.47 22.59
C ASN A 542 -7.14 -52.65 22.78
N TYR A 543 -8.28 -53.33 22.92
CA TYR A 543 -9.55 -52.68 23.28
C TYR A 543 -9.40 -51.85 24.56
N ASP A 544 -9.77 -50.57 24.47
CA ASP A 544 -9.79 -49.62 25.57
C ASP A 544 -11.20 -49.04 25.74
N ALA A 545 -11.94 -49.56 26.72
CA ALA A 545 -13.28 -49.09 27.08
C ALA A 545 -13.32 -47.65 27.60
N THR A 546 -12.16 -47.03 27.88
CA THR A 546 -12.06 -45.66 28.38
C THR A 546 -11.73 -44.64 27.28
N ALA A 547 -11.43 -45.10 26.06
CA ALA A 547 -11.27 -44.23 24.90
C ALA A 547 -12.58 -43.48 24.60
N GLN A 548 -12.45 -42.18 24.29
CA GLN A 548 -13.61 -41.33 23.96
C GLN A 548 -13.80 -41.20 22.45
N ILE A 549 -12.72 -41.40 21.68
CA ILE A 549 -12.71 -41.36 20.21
C ILE A 549 -12.31 -42.74 19.69
N SER A 550 -13.11 -43.29 18.77
CA SER A 550 -12.82 -44.57 18.13
C SER A 550 -11.71 -44.40 17.10
N ALA A 551 -10.57 -45.04 17.31
CA ALA A 551 -9.46 -45.09 16.37
C ALA A 551 -9.32 -46.51 15.79
N PRO A 552 -10.16 -46.91 14.81
CA PRO A 552 -10.22 -48.30 14.32
C PRO A 552 -8.91 -48.77 13.67
N THR A 553 -8.08 -47.85 13.19
CA THR A 553 -6.76 -48.13 12.61
C THR A 553 -5.69 -48.46 13.63
N THR A 554 -5.92 -48.14 14.92
CA THR A 554 -5.01 -48.51 16.01
C THR A 554 -5.41 -49.84 16.66
N CYS A 555 -6.56 -50.41 16.29
CA CYS A 555 -7.03 -51.70 16.79
C CYS A 555 -6.15 -52.84 16.30
N ILE A 556 -5.55 -53.54 17.25
CA ILE A 556 -4.75 -54.75 17.00
C ILE A 556 -5.70 -55.93 17.14
N TYR A 557 -5.90 -56.65 16.05
CA TYR A 557 -6.66 -57.89 16.02
C TYR A 557 -5.71 -59.07 15.89
N GLU A 558 -6.14 -60.23 16.40
CA GLU A 558 -5.46 -61.50 16.15
C GLU A 558 -5.44 -61.75 14.63
N GLN A 559 -4.27 -61.68 14.00
CA GLN A 559 -4.10 -62.19 12.64
C GLN A 559 -3.59 -63.63 12.71
N ASP A 560 -4.46 -64.51 12.21
CA ASP A 560 -4.24 -65.87 11.75
C ASP A 560 -3.79 -66.93 12.79
N ALA A 561 -4.74 -67.83 13.06
CA ALA A 561 -4.53 -69.23 13.48
C ALA A 561 -3.37 -69.53 14.46
N LEU A 562 -3.69 -69.51 15.78
CA LEU A 562 -3.02 -70.14 16.95
C LEU A 562 -2.12 -69.29 17.91
N GLY A 563 -2.27 -67.97 18.00
CA GLY A 563 -1.69 -67.12 19.07
C GLY A 563 -2.73 -66.46 20.00
N ASP A 564 -2.37 -66.16 21.26
CA ASP A 564 -3.12 -65.27 22.19
C ASP A 564 -2.54 -63.84 22.09
N CYS A 565 -3.24 -62.82 22.61
CA CYS A 565 -2.93 -61.38 22.55
C CYS A 565 -1.57 -60.98 23.18
N GLY A 566 -0.76 -61.95 23.62
CA GLY A 566 0.62 -61.81 24.07
C GLY A 566 1.68 -62.35 23.09
N GLY A 567 1.30 -62.93 21.95
CA GLY A 567 2.21 -63.41 20.90
C GLY A 567 2.85 -64.78 21.11
N ASP A 568 2.32 -65.63 22.00
CA ASP A 568 2.83 -67.00 22.22
C ASP A 568 2.08 -68.04 21.36
N CYS A 569 2.84 -68.80 20.55
CA CYS A 569 2.36 -69.85 19.65
C CYS A 569 2.15 -71.20 20.37
N LEU A 570 0.94 -71.78 20.32
CA LEU A 570 0.61 -72.98 21.11
C LEU A 570 0.83 -74.33 20.40
N GLU A 571 1.04 -74.38 19.08
CA GLU A 571 1.57 -75.56 18.36
C GLU A 571 2.44 -75.13 17.16
N ASP A 572 3.77 -75.29 17.27
CA ASP A 572 4.80 -75.08 16.24
C ASP A 572 5.46 -76.44 15.96
N ALA A 573 5.09 -77.08 14.84
CA ALA A 573 5.45 -78.47 14.56
C ALA A 573 6.84 -78.64 13.93
N ASP A 574 7.38 -77.61 13.27
CA ASP A 574 8.70 -77.64 12.63
C ASP A 574 9.76 -76.74 13.29
N GLY A 575 9.36 -75.96 14.29
CA GLY A 575 10.24 -75.28 15.25
C GLY A 575 10.89 -74.01 14.71
N ASP A 576 10.30 -73.38 13.70
CA ASP A 576 10.83 -72.18 13.04
C ASP A 576 10.29 -70.86 13.62
N GLY A 577 9.35 -70.94 14.57
CA GLY A 577 8.77 -69.78 15.24
C GLY A 577 7.51 -69.23 14.57
N VAL A 578 6.90 -69.96 13.63
CA VAL A 578 5.60 -69.65 13.02
C VAL A 578 4.59 -70.76 13.34
N CYS A 579 3.34 -70.40 13.65
CA CYS A 579 2.27 -71.38 13.92
C CYS A 579 1.69 -71.95 12.61
N ASP A 580 1.69 -73.27 12.41
CA ASP A 580 1.09 -73.90 11.22
C ASP A 580 0.26 -75.17 11.52
N VAL A 581 -0.80 -75.40 10.73
CA VAL A 581 -1.59 -76.65 10.80
C VAL A 581 -1.58 -77.44 9.48
N TYR A 582 -1.27 -76.84 8.32
CA TYR A 582 -0.95 -77.51 7.04
C TYR A 582 -0.73 -76.41 5.96
N ALA A 583 0.41 -76.44 5.25
CA ALA A 583 0.92 -75.39 4.33
C ALA A 583 0.05 -75.03 3.09
N PRO A 584 0.17 -73.80 2.51
CA PRO A 584 -0.26 -73.51 1.13
C PRO A 584 0.88 -73.15 0.14
N CYS A 585 0.83 -73.85 -1.00
CA CYS A 585 1.31 -73.67 -2.39
C CYS A 585 2.38 -72.62 -2.80
N SER A 586 3.27 -73.06 -3.70
CA SER A 586 4.33 -72.26 -4.35
C SER A 586 3.92 -71.50 -5.64
N ASP A 587 2.65 -71.53 -6.06
CA ASP A 587 2.15 -70.86 -7.28
C ASP A 587 0.73 -70.28 -7.06
N ALA A 588 0.62 -68.98 -6.74
CA ALA A 588 -0.64 -68.22 -6.64
C ALA A 588 -0.72 -67.15 -7.75
N ASP A 589 -1.93 -66.82 -8.23
CA ASP A 589 -2.16 -65.80 -9.27
C ASP A 589 -2.29 -64.37 -8.69
N ALA A 590 -2.53 -63.36 -9.55
CA ALA A 590 -2.55 -61.94 -9.18
C ALA A 590 -3.62 -61.55 -8.14
N LEU A 591 -4.61 -62.43 -7.88
CA LEU A 591 -5.64 -62.27 -6.86
C LEU A 591 -5.36 -63.10 -5.58
N GLY A 592 -4.18 -63.74 -5.49
CA GLY A 592 -3.78 -64.53 -4.32
C GLY A 592 -4.46 -65.89 -4.21
N VAL A 593 -5.10 -66.39 -5.27
CA VAL A 593 -5.81 -67.68 -5.27
C VAL A 593 -4.91 -68.76 -5.88
N CYS A 594 -4.63 -69.84 -5.14
CA CYS A 594 -3.83 -70.94 -5.68
C CYS A 594 -4.53 -71.67 -6.83
N GLY A 595 -3.95 -71.58 -8.04
CA GLY A 595 -4.43 -72.26 -9.25
C GLY A 595 -5.49 -71.50 -10.07
N GLY A 596 -5.66 -70.19 -9.85
CA GLY A 596 -6.51 -69.33 -10.70
C GLY A 596 -5.83 -68.91 -12.01
N SER A 597 -6.59 -68.25 -12.90
CA SER A 597 -6.20 -67.96 -14.29
C SER A 597 -6.16 -66.45 -14.63
N CYS A 598 -6.12 -65.55 -13.65
CA CYS A 598 -6.15 -64.12 -13.87
C CYS A 598 -4.75 -63.57 -14.24
N GLU A 599 -4.58 -63.01 -15.45
CA GLU A 599 -3.27 -62.53 -15.94
C GLU A 599 -2.97 -61.07 -15.56
N SER A 600 -3.98 -60.25 -15.24
CA SER A 600 -3.85 -58.85 -14.78
C SER A 600 -5.17 -58.32 -14.18
N ASP A 601 -5.07 -57.52 -13.12
CA ASP A 601 -6.15 -56.70 -12.50
C ASP A 601 -5.48 -55.37 -12.08
N VAL A 602 -5.48 -54.39 -12.98
CA VAL A 602 -4.70 -53.15 -12.82
C VAL A 602 -5.34 -52.21 -11.80
N ASN A 603 -6.67 -52.20 -11.72
CA ASN A 603 -7.41 -51.28 -10.85
C ASN A 603 -7.80 -51.91 -9.49
N LEU A 604 -7.46 -53.18 -9.26
CA LEU A 604 -7.62 -53.92 -8.00
C LEU A 604 -9.09 -54.01 -7.53
N ASN A 605 -10.05 -53.97 -8.47
CA ASN A 605 -11.47 -54.08 -8.15
C ASN A 605 -11.93 -55.54 -7.96
N GLY A 606 -11.06 -56.53 -8.19
CA GLY A 606 -11.33 -57.95 -8.02
C GLY A 606 -11.97 -58.63 -9.24
N VAL A 607 -12.00 -57.95 -10.39
CA VAL A 607 -12.36 -58.50 -11.71
C VAL A 607 -11.12 -58.42 -12.61
N CYS A 608 -10.82 -59.48 -13.36
CA CYS A 608 -9.66 -59.46 -14.26
C CYS A 608 -9.87 -58.48 -15.40
N ASP A 609 -8.84 -57.75 -15.84
CA ASP A 609 -8.93 -56.72 -16.90
C ASP A 609 -9.57 -57.24 -18.20
N VAL A 610 -9.41 -58.55 -18.49
CA VAL A 610 -9.98 -59.20 -19.69
C VAL A 610 -11.47 -59.56 -19.57
N ASP A 611 -11.97 -59.60 -18.34
CA ASP A 611 -13.36 -59.90 -17.99
C ASP A 611 -14.12 -58.61 -17.62
N GLU A 612 -13.48 -57.45 -17.72
CA GLU A 612 -14.12 -56.16 -17.49
C GLU A 612 -15.05 -55.80 -18.66
N MET A 613 -16.30 -55.51 -18.33
CA MET A 613 -17.28 -54.98 -19.26
C MET A 613 -17.36 -53.47 -19.08
N LEU A 614 -16.93 -52.74 -20.10
CA LEU A 614 -16.98 -51.29 -20.18
C LEU A 614 -18.42 -50.81 -20.39
N GLY A 615 -18.84 -49.83 -19.60
CA GLY A 615 -20.14 -49.17 -19.73
C GLY A 615 -20.47 -48.33 -18.50
N CYS A 616 -21.59 -47.61 -18.53
CA CYS A 616 -21.94 -46.72 -17.43
C CYS A 616 -22.33 -47.50 -16.16
N THR A 617 -21.59 -47.31 -15.07
CA THR A 617 -21.80 -48.03 -13.79
C THR A 617 -22.78 -47.34 -12.84
N TYR A 618 -23.20 -46.11 -13.16
CA TYR A 618 -24.09 -45.30 -12.32
C TYR A 618 -25.57 -45.64 -12.57
N ALA A 619 -26.25 -46.20 -11.56
CA ALA A 619 -27.66 -46.62 -11.64
C ALA A 619 -28.66 -45.51 -12.03
N GLU A 620 -28.23 -44.25 -11.94
CA GLU A 620 -29.03 -43.05 -12.20
C GLU A 620 -28.83 -42.49 -13.63
N ALA A 621 -27.88 -43.03 -14.39
CA ALA A 621 -27.66 -42.66 -15.78
C ALA A 621 -28.70 -43.30 -16.72
N LEU A 622 -29.08 -42.57 -17.78
CA LEU A 622 -30.01 -43.04 -18.82
C LEU A 622 -29.50 -44.27 -19.58
N ASN A 623 -28.18 -44.42 -19.66
CA ASN A 623 -27.50 -45.55 -20.30
C ASN A 623 -26.75 -46.43 -19.28
N TYR A 624 -27.22 -46.49 -18.03
CA TYR A 624 -26.74 -47.45 -17.04
C TYR A 624 -26.74 -48.89 -17.61
N ASP A 625 -25.62 -49.59 -17.45
CA ASP A 625 -25.46 -50.99 -17.82
C ASP A 625 -25.23 -51.85 -16.56
N GLU A 626 -26.20 -52.71 -16.24
CA GLU A 626 -26.12 -53.65 -15.11
C GLU A 626 -25.00 -54.70 -15.28
N GLY A 627 -24.49 -54.87 -16.50
CA GLY A 627 -23.36 -55.72 -16.81
C GLY A 627 -22.00 -55.00 -16.75
N ALA A 628 -21.95 -53.68 -16.66
CA ALA A 628 -20.69 -52.96 -16.63
C ALA A 628 -19.96 -53.17 -15.29
N THR A 629 -18.68 -53.52 -15.37
CA THR A 629 -17.79 -53.69 -14.22
C THR A 629 -16.71 -52.61 -14.16
N LEU A 630 -16.57 -51.80 -15.21
CA LEU A 630 -15.67 -50.65 -15.27
C LEU A 630 -16.34 -49.51 -16.06
N ASP A 631 -16.32 -48.30 -15.48
CA ASP A 631 -16.91 -47.12 -16.10
C ASP A 631 -16.05 -46.61 -17.26
N ASP A 632 -16.67 -46.39 -18.42
CA ASP A 632 -16.00 -45.96 -19.65
C ASP A 632 -16.22 -44.48 -19.97
N GLY A 633 -16.79 -43.71 -19.03
CA GLY A 633 -17.08 -42.29 -19.20
C GLY A 633 -18.24 -41.99 -20.16
N THR A 634 -18.98 -43.01 -20.65
CA THR A 634 -20.09 -42.81 -21.59
C THR A 634 -21.41 -42.46 -20.91
N CYS A 635 -21.47 -42.30 -19.58
CA CYS A 635 -22.68 -42.01 -18.83
C CYS A 635 -23.41 -40.75 -19.34
N THR A 636 -24.69 -40.90 -19.64
CA THR A 636 -25.60 -39.84 -20.04
C THR A 636 -26.69 -39.69 -18.99
N PHE A 637 -26.89 -38.47 -18.53
CA PHE A 637 -27.91 -38.13 -17.54
C PHE A 637 -29.03 -37.34 -18.23
N PRO A 638 -30.27 -37.37 -17.73
CA PRO A 638 -31.37 -36.68 -18.39
C PRO A 638 -31.18 -35.16 -18.38
N ASP A 639 -31.14 -34.56 -19.58
CA ASP A 639 -31.21 -33.10 -19.77
C ASP A 639 -32.57 -32.57 -19.30
N THR A 640 -32.55 -31.67 -18.31
CA THR A 640 -33.75 -31.15 -17.62
C THR A 640 -34.52 -30.08 -18.41
N SER A 641 -34.21 -29.87 -19.70
CA SER A 641 -34.93 -28.91 -20.55
C SER A 641 -36.41 -29.27 -20.85
N SER A 642 -36.94 -30.36 -20.27
CA SER A 642 -38.33 -30.80 -20.47
C SER A 642 -39.09 -31.24 -19.21
N LEU A 643 -38.55 -31.05 -17.99
CA LEU A 643 -39.25 -31.43 -16.76
C LEU A 643 -39.75 -30.21 -15.99
N SER A 644 -41.04 -29.93 -16.13
CA SER A 644 -41.78 -28.96 -15.32
C SER A 644 -41.87 -29.43 -13.87
N ALA A 645 -41.42 -28.55 -12.97
CA ALA A 645 -41.76 -28.41 -11.54
C ALA A 645 -42.78 -29.44 -10.99
N GLU A 646 -42.31 -30.43 -10.22
CA GLU A 646 -43.10 -30.97 -9.08
C GLU A 646 -42.38 -31.89 -8.09
N GLN A 647 -41.04 -32.01 -8.11
CA GLN A 647 -40.29 -32.54 -6.95
C GLN A 647 -38.97 -31.79 -6.75
N PRO A 648 -38.91 -30.76 -5.90
CA PRO A 648 -37.66 -30.15 -5.51
C PRO A 648 -36.90 -31.11 -4.58
N CYS A 649 -35.61 -31.27 -4.80
CA CYS A 649 -34.70 -31.80 -3.80
C CYS A 649 -34.68 -30.83 -2.61
N GLU A 650 -34.68 -31.33 -1.36
CA GLU A 650 -34.83 -30.48 -0.16
C GLU A 650 -33.74 -29.40 0.01
N GLY A 651 -32.65 -29.47 -0.78
CA GLY A 651 -31.55 -28.50 -0.77
C GLY A 651 -31.54 -27.49 -1.93
N ASP A 652 -32.48 -27.57 -2.88
CA ASP A 652 -32.60 -26.61 -4.00
C ASP A 652 -33.41 -25.40 -3.52
N VAL A 653 -32.71 -24.44 -2.94
CA VAL A 653 -33.31 -23.24 -2.31
C VAL A 653 -33.57 -22.16 -3.35
N THR A 654 -32.84 -22.19 -4.46
CA THR A 654 -32.98 -21.25 -5.58
C THR A 654 -34.08 -21.66 -6.56
N GLY A 655 -34.50 -22.94 -6.54
CA GLY A 655 -35.54 -23.50 -7.40
C GLY A 655 -35.07 -23.74 -8.83
N ASP A 656 -33.76 -23.89 -9.03
CA ASP A 656 -33.12 -24.06 -10.34
C ASP A 656 -33.00 -25.53 -10.78
N GLY A 657 -33.39 -26.46 -9.91
CA GLY A 657 -33.38 -27.90 -10.14
C GLY A 657 -32.09 -28.60 -9.72
N PHE A 658 -31.12 -27.87 -9.16
CA PHE A 658 -29.84 -28.39 -8.67
C PHE A 658 -29.66 -28.08 -7.18
N VAL A 659 -28.74 -28.80 -6.52
CA VAL A 659 -28.22 -28.40 -5.19
C VAL A 659 -26.76 -28.03 -5.39
N ASN A 660 -26.49 -26.75 -5.59
CA ASN A 660 -25.18 -26.23 -5.92
C ASN A 660 -24.72 -25.15 -4.92
N VAL A 661 -23.55 -24.55 -5.17
CA VAL A 661 -22.96 -23.56 -4.25
C VAL A 661 -23.89 -22.36 -4.05
N SER A 662 -24.67 -21.97 -5.05
CA SER A 662 -25.62 -20.88 -4.94
C SER A 662 -26.76 -21.18 -3.96
N ASP A 663 -27.24 -22.43 -3.89
CA ASP A 663 -28.23 -22.84 -2.88
C ASP A 663 -27.66 -22.81 -1.47
N ILE A 664 -26.41 -23.25 -1.33
CA ILE A 664 -25.68 -23.24 -0.05
C ILE A 664 -25.46 -21.80 0.41
N LEU A 665 -25.03 -20.91 -0.48
CA LEU A 665 -24.81 -19.50 -0.16
C LEU A 665 -26.12 -18.78 0.18
N LEU A 666 -27.21 -19.08 -0.52
CA LEU A 666 -28.53 -18.54 -0.20
C LEU A 666 -29.02 -19.04 1.16
N THR A 667 -28.78 -20.31 1.49
CA THR A 667 -29.10 -20.90 2.80
C THR A 667 -28.26 -20.28 3.90
N LEU A 668 -26.95 -20.12 3.69
CA LEU A 668 -26.03 -19.50 4.63
C LEU A 668 -26.31 -18.01 4.84
N SER A 669 -26.75 -17.29 3.80
CA SER A 669 -27.14 -15.88 3.91
C SER A 669 -28.35 -15.65 4.82
N ARG A 670 -29.18 -16.68 5.02
CA ARG A 670 -30.36 -16.66 5.90
C ARG A 670 -30.16 -17.44 7.19
N PHE A 671 -28.97 -18.01 7.39
CA PHE A 671 -28.63 -18.78 8.57
C PHE A 671 -28.70 -17.85 9.80
N ASN A 672 -29.47 -18.27 10.81
CA ASN A 672 -29.78 -17.49 12.02
C ASN A 672 -30.80 -16.33 11.86
N THR A 673 -31.56 -16.27 10.76
CA THR A 673 -32.78 -15.43 10.71
C THR A 673 -33.94 -16.12 11.45
N LEU A 674 -34.72 -15.36 12.23
CA LEU A 674 -35.91 -15.88 12.93
C LEU A 674 -37.03 -16.14 11.91
N CYS A 675 -37.51 -17.38 11.82
CA CYS A 675 -38.70 -17.72 11.04
C CYS A 675 -39.95 -17.10 11.69
N GLU A 676 -40.76 -16.34 10.94
CA GLU A 676 -42.11 -15.92 11.38
C GLU A 676 -43.12 -17.07 11.40
#